data_AF-A0A7Y7HX45-F1
#
_entry.id   AF-A0A7Y7HX45-F1
#
_cell.length_a   1.000
_cell.length_b   1.000
_cell.length_c   1.000
_cell.angle_alpha   90.00
_cell.angle_beta   90.00
_cell.angle_gamma   90.00
#
_symmetry.space_group_name_H-M   'P 1'
#
loop_
_entity.id
_entity.type
_entity.pdbx_description
1 polymer ?
#
loop_
_entity_poly.entity_id
_entity_poly.type
_entity_poly.pdbx_seq_one_letter_code
_entity_poly.pdbx_strand_id
1 'polypeptide(L)'
;MMRTSASRVAPHPAGSLTANLAEGLASLLRAGRRAALRHSGMACTLALLAVLSGLQALALLRAPAAWLPSAITVNLAAGNVVTLGQRELAAPQTDRNHLSLRRNAEGRWFLRNLSASRPAVLLRDTHEQRLGSADLQGVRRFQIDGAVFDMRAADARSVRFTRDGREWRYDGAVLYRDGRQQASCPDARISGKLLAAWNRVMPQPLTIARPLSFGGNLYCDNRLGLAQVTPGAAQVARIDGRLQLSAGNPDGDRAAVLVEQADLRKQEAALDGVNAIMIGRTRLQLSINGEQLTLHPGRHVTLYSEPELKLPEHIRWEWQQRALFSGGPTGTVLAVLALSLVCVGVAALIPSARAARLAEAAAGLASAGMLAAGVTALVAQRTGYPPSAACSLLLGAGALLLWLALPEPGPRRLTLATATGAILLAAGLLAQLELGLGALESSWLRYYQKSAAMLAIGAGLGALLRTWAHHHAARGGQLQQRTIEWILALFAAAALAALAAQVLWGDETGVFDLQPVELAKLALTALAAHCLALRFNWHNGPQRLADHGARWLRLIAPALLFLALLGLALVQVDDFSPLILLLVWSTGMGLAYAVAARNRPLAAFLLGGAMLAAGGVIYLRLAGTDDLIRWGFYADRFLVWLNPAEHPHTGQQLLLGARAIGDGGWFGADHWLGLRTLGQVAGEVVRIPAVQDDFAASFFLNRHGLLGGLLLWAVQAAFLIGLLLCALRAYRHGAAARNFRQAWLGRFRYFALCGGGAFVLGHFLLSWGTNLAIFPIMGQPMSFLSAGGSHLLFFLCPLLTFSAISSEGV
;
A
#
# COMPACT_ATOMS: atom_id res chain seq x y z
N MET A 1 25.42 90.17 -38.18
CA MET A 1 24.79 88.84 -38.27
C MET A 1 25.91 87.79 -38.25
N MET A 2 26.30 87.35 -37.05
CA MET A 2 27.44 86.45 -36.79
C MET A 2 26.89 85.06 -36.47
N ARG A 3 27.36 84.02 -37.18
CA ARG A 3 27.14 82.61 -36.82
C ARG A 3 28.49 81.93 -36.60
N THR A 4 28.79 81.66 -35.34
CA THR A 4 29.89 80.85 -34.84
C THR A 4 29.47 79.37 -34.84
N SER A 5 30.23 78.48 -35.51
CA SER A 5 30.10 77.03 -35.37
C SER A 5 31.14 76.52 -34.35
N ALA A 6 30.67 76.08 -33.19
CA ALA A 6 31.47 75.41 -32.17
C ALA A 6 31.48 73.90 -32.42
N SER A 7 32.66 73.31 -32.62
CA SER A 7 32.87 71.86 -32.60
C SER A 7 33.02 71.37 -31.16
N ARG A 8 32.10 70.53 -30.69
CA ARG A 8 32.22 69.82 -29.40
C ARG A 8 32.96 68.51 -29.62
N VAL A 9 34.18 68.41 -29.09
CA VAL A 9 34.86 67.14 -28.85
C VAL A 9 34.30 66.56 -27.54
N ALA A 10 33.69 65.38 -27.61
CA ALA A 10 33.22 64.65 -26.43
C ALA A 10 34.38 63.88 -25.77
N PRO A 11 34.48 63.84 -24.43
CA PRO A 11 35.47 63.01 -23.75
C PRO A 11 35.05 61.53 -23.82
N HIS A 12 35.96 60.65 -24.25
CA HIS A 12 35.81 59.20 -24.15
C HIS A 12 35.72 58.76 -22.67
N PRO A 13 34.77 57.91 -22.27
CA PRO A 13 34.71 57.41 -20.91
C PRO A 13 35.70 56.26 -20.73
N ALA A 14 36.80 56.52 -20.01
CA ALA A 14 37.78 55.51 -19.59
C ALA A 14 37.29 54.57 -18.45
N GLY A 15 35.97 54.41 -18.28
CA GLY A 15 35.35 53.64 -17.19
C GLY A 15 34.71 52.29 -17.60
N SER A 16 34.72 51.92 -18.88
CA SER A 16 33.98 50.74 -19.37
C SER A 16 34.76 49.42 -19.27
N LEU A 17 36.10 49.45 -19.28
CA LEU A 17 36.93 48.25 -19.27
C LEU A 17 37.02 47.59 -17.89
N THR A 18 37.10 48.37 -16.82
CA THR A 18 37.17 47.86 -15.44
C THR A 18 35.82 47.31 -14.95
N ALA A 19 34.71 47.91 -15.36
CA ALA A 19 33.35 47.40 -15.08
C ALA A 19 33.08 46.06 -15.79
N ASN A 20 33.47 45.94 -17.07
CA ASN A 20 33.30 44.71 -17.84
C ASN A 20 34.19 43.55 -17.33
N LEU A 21 35.41 43.86 -16.86
CA LEU A 21 36.30 42.86 -16.25
C LEU A 21 35.78 42.41 -14.87
N ALA A 22 35.24 43.32 -14.06
CA ALA A 22 34.64 42.99 -12.77
C ALA A 22 33.36 42.16 -12.91
N GLU A 23 32.50 42.46 -13.89
CA GLU A 23 31.33 41.64 -14.21
C GLU A 23 31.72 40.26 -14.77
N GLY A 24 32.74 40.21 -15.62
CA GLY A 24 33.32 38.97 -16.14
C GLY A 24 33.85 38.07 -15.01
N LEU A 25 34.64 38.61 -14.08
CA LEU A 25 35.19 37.87 -12.94
C LEU A 25 34.08 37.42 -11.97
N ALA A 26 33.08 38.28 -11.71
CA ALA A 26 31.93 37.93 -10.87
C ALA A 26 31.04 36.87 -11.53
N SER A 27 30.97 36.81 -12.87
CA SER A 27 30.26 35.76 -13.61
C SER A 27 30.99 34.42 -13.55
N LEU A 28 32.33 34.44 -13.65
CA LEU A 28 33.21 33.27 -13.53
C LEU A 28 33.22 32.70 -12.11
N LEU A 29 33.30 33.54 -11.08
CA LEU A 29 33.19 33.11 -9.68
C LEU A 29 31.79 32.56 -9.36
N ARG A 30 30.72 33.16 -9.91
CA ARG A 30 29.35 32.61 -9.80
C ARG A 30 29.21 31.29 -10.54
N ALA A 31 29.84 31.12 -11.70
CA ALA A 31 29.86 29.87 -12.46
C ALA A 31 30.64 28.77 -11.73
N GLY A 32 31.83 29.09 -11.20
CA GLY A 32 32.65 28.19 -10.39
C GLY A 32 31.97 27.76 -9.10
N ARG A 33 31.36 28.69 -8.35
CA ARG A 33 30.58 28.37 -7.15
C ARG A 33 29.36 27.51 -7.45
N ARG A 34 28.67 27.75 -8.58
CA ARG A 34 27.53 26.92 -9.03
C ARG A 34 27.97 25.53 -9.48
N ALA A 35 29.13 25.39 -10.13
CA ALA A 35 29.69 24.10 -10.51
C ALA A 35 30.10 23.31 -9.25
N ALA A 36 30.85 23.93 -8.34
CA ALA A 36 31.25 23.32 -7.07
C ALA A 36 30.04 22.86 -6.25
N LEU A 37 29.04 23.72 -6.03
CA LEU A 37 27.81 23.36 -5.30
C LEU A 37 27.01 22.23 -5.97
N ARG A 38 27.02 22.14 -7.31
CA ARG A 38 26.34 21.05 -8.04
C ARG A 38 27.03 19.71 -7.82
N HIS A 39 28.36 19.68 -7.90
CA HIS A 39 29.13 18.48 -7.62
C HIS A 39 29.03 18.09 -6.14
N SER A 40 28.99 19.06 -5.21
CA SER A 40 28.78 18.82 -3.78
C SER A 40 27.40 18.23 -3.47
N GLY A 41 26.32 18.71 -4.10
CA GLY A 41 24.96 18.20 -3.86
C GLY A 41 24.78 16.75 -4.32
N MET A 42 25.29 16.42 -5.50
CA MET A 42 25.32 15.03 -6.00
C MET A 42 26.20 14.14 -5.13
N ALA A 43 27.41 14.59 -4.79
CA ALA A 43 28.32 13.83 -3.93
C ALA A 43 27.71 13.56 -2.54
N CYS A 44 27.08 14.56 -1.92
CA CYS A 44 26.38 14.40 -0.65
C CYS A 44 25.21 13.40 -0.75
N THR A 45 24.42 13.49 -1.82
CA THR A 45 23.29 12.55 -2.03
C THR A 45 23.79 11.13 -2.23
N LEU A 46 24.82 10.93 -3.06
CA LEU A 46 25.44 9.62 -3.27
C LEU A 46 26.09 9.08 -1.99
N ALA A 47 26.74 9.94 -1.19
CA ALA A 47 27.31 9.56 0.09
C ALA A 47 26.24 9.10 1.08
N LEU A 48 25.12 9.82 1.20
CA LEU A 48 23.99 9.42 2.05
C LEU A 48 23.36 8.11 1.58
N LEU A 49 23.19 7.92 0.26
CA LEU A 49 22.71 6.65 -0.28
C LEU A 49 23.69 5.50 -0.01
N ALA A 50 24.99 5.73 -0.17
CA ALA A 50 26.02 4.74 0.16
C ALA A 50 26.00 4.38 1.65
N VAL A 51 25.81 5.36 2.54
CA VAL A 51 25.64 5.11 3.98
C VAL A 51 24.38 4.27 4.25
N LEU A 52 23.23 4.64 3.70
CA LEU A 52 21.98 3.90 3.90
C LEU A 52 22.03 2.47 3.32
N SER A 53 22.61 2.28 2.14
CA SER A 53 22.86 0.95 1.56
C SER A 53 23.89 0.17 2.37
N GLY A 54 24.92 0.84 2.91
CA GLY A 54 25.89 0.25 3.82
C GLY A 54 25.26 -0.21 5.13
N LEU A 55 24.31 0.56 5.69
CA LEU A 55 23.53 0.15 6.86
C LEU A 55 22.64 -1.06 6.54
N GLN A 56 22.03 -1.13 5.36
CA GLN A 56 21.29 -2.32 4.95
C GLN A 56 22.21 -3.55 4.85
N ALA A 57 23.40 -3.40 4.26
CA ALA A 57 24.37 -4.48 4.16
C ALA A 57 24.87 -4.91 5.56
N LEU A 58 25.14 -3.94 6.44
CA LEU A 58 25.51 -4.20 7.83
C LEU A 58 24.40 -4.93 8.59
N ALA A 59 23.14 -4.57 8.37
CA ALA A 59 21.99 -5.27 8.97
C ALA A 59 21.94 -6.74 8.53
N LEU A 60 22.18 -7.02 7.24
CA LEU A 60 22.24 -8.40 6.73
C LEU A 60 23.42 -9.19 7.32
N LEU A 61 24.59 -8.55 7.47
CA LEU A 61 25.79 -9.19 8.02
C LEU A 61 25.68 -9.43 9.52
N ARG A 62 24.99 -8.55 10.27
CA ARG A 62 24.78 -8.69 11.71
C ARG A 62 23.56 -9.54 12.06
N ALA A 63 22.71 -9.85 11.09
CA ALA A 63 21.52 -10.66 11.33
C ALA A 63 21.91 -12.02 11.92
N PRO A 64 21.39 -12.41 13.09
CA PRO A 64 21.70 -13.69 13.69
C PRO A 64 21.17 -14.83 12.81
N ALA A 65 21.76 -16.02 12.98
CA ALA A 65 21.21 -17.22 12.38
C ALA A 65 19.75 -17.38 12.85
N ALA A 66 18.87 -17.65 11.89
CA ALA A 66 17.46 -17.91 12.15
C ALA A 66 17.11 -19.24 11.47
N TRP A 67 16.46 -20.12 12.22
CA TRP A 67 16.18 -21.48 11.83
C TRP A 67 14.67 -21.69 11.71
N LEU A 68 14.27 -22.51 10.74
CA LEU A 68 12.89 -22.95 10.56
C LEU A 68 12.86 -24.44 10.21
N PRO A 69 11.75 -25.15 10.47
CA PRO A 69 11.61 -26.51 9.98
C PRO A 69 11.40 -26.51 8.45
N SER A 70 12.29 -27.21 7.72
CA SER A 70 12.10 -27.54 6.29
C SER A 70 11.16 -28.72 6.09
N ALA A 71 11.12 -29.63 7.08
CA ALA A 71 10.19 -30.74 7.14
C ALA A 71 9.79 -31.02 8.60
N ILE A 72 8.52 -31.33 8.81
CA ILE A 72 7.94 -31.75 10.09
C ILE A 72 7.42 -33.15 9.89
N THR A 73 8.10 -34.12 10.49
CA THR A 73 7.77 -35.53 10.42
C THR A 73 6.97 -35.94 11.64
N VAL A 74 5.82 -36.57 11.42
CA VAL A 74 4.98 -37.16 12.46
C VAL A 74 5.00 -38.67 12.25
N ASN A 75 5.50 -39.42 13.23
CA ASN A 75 5.46 -40.88 13.22
C ASN A 75 4.36 -41.38 14.18
N LEU A 76 3.35 -42.07 13.65
CA LEU A 76 2.20 -42.51 14.43
C LEU A 76 1.86 -43.98 14.14
N ALA A 77 1.88 -44.82 15.17
CA ALA A 77 1.40 -46.18 15.10
C ALA A 77 -0.12 -46.24 14.83
N ALA A 78 -0.59 -47.34 14.24
CA ALA A 78 -2.01 -47.56 13.99
C ALA A 78 -2.80 -47.56 15.31
N GLY A 79 -3.93 -46.86 15.34
CA GLY A 79 -4.77 -46.67 16.53
C GLY A 79 -4.42 -45.43 17.36
N ASN A 80 -3.26 -44.80 17.16
CA ASN A 80 -2.82 -43.67 17.96
C ASN A 80 -3.33 -42.31 17.43
N VAL A 81 -3.29 -41.31 18.31
CA VAL A 81 -3.67 -39.92 18.02
C VAL A 81 -2.61 -38.96 18.57
N VAL A 82 -2.37 -37.88 17.86
CA VAL A 82 -1.51 -36.76 18.28
C VAL A 82 -2.26 -35.45 18.08
N THR A 83 -2.06 -34.51 19.01
CA THR A 83 -2.49 -33.12 18.83
C THR A 83 -1.30 -32.26 18.41
N LEU A 84 -1.47 -31.46 17.36
CA LEU A 84 -0.50 -30.49 16.88
C LEU A 84 -1.04 -29.07 17.03
N GLY A 85 -0.21 -28.14 17.46
CA GLY A 85 -0.57 -26.73 17.55
C GLY A 85 0.50 -25.78 17.05
N GLN A 86 0.46 -24.55 17.55
CA GLN A 86 1.37 -23.46 17.18
C GLN A 86 2.84 -23.86 17.19
N ARG A 87 3.24 -24.59 18.25
CA ARG A 87 4.63 -24.98 18.46
C ARG A 87 5.03 -26.09 17.51
N GLU A 88 4.28 -27.19 17.45
CA GLU A 88 4.62 -28.41 16.68
C GLU A 88 4.55 -28.18 15.17
N LEU A 89 3.66 -27.30 14.72
CA LEU A 89 3.49 -26.94 13.31
C LEU A 89 4.40 -25.78 12.86
N ALA A 90 5.12 -25.15 13.80
CA ALA A 90 5.83 -23.89 13.60
C ALA A 90 4.97 -22.79 12.94
N ALA A 91 3.66 -22.83 13.12
CA ALA A 91 2.71 -21.94 12.46
C ALA A 91 2.31 -20.82 13.42
N PRO A 92 2.79 -19.57 13.26
CA PRO A 92 2.65 -18.52 14.26
C PRO A 92 1.18 -18.08 14.45
N GLN A 93 0.35 -18.26 13.43
CA GLN A 93 -1.07 -17.90 13.43
C GLN A 93 -1.99 -19.09 13.72
N THR A 94 -1.57 -20.03 14.55
CA THR A 94 -2.42 -21.14 15.00
C THR A 94 -2.54 -21.15 16.52
N ASP A 95 -3.63 -21.74 16.99
CA ASP A 95 -3.88 -21.94 18.42
C ASP A 95 -2.86 -22.91 19.02
N ARG A 96 -2.69 -22.86 20.35
CA ARG A 96 -1.81 -23.77 21.10
C ARG A 96 -2.11 -25.24 20.82
N ASN A 97 -3.38 -25.57 20.61
CA ASN A 97 -3.86 -26.86 20.11
C ASN A 97 -4.73 -26.57 18.91
N HIS A 98 -4.26 -26.91 17.70
CA HIS A 98 -4.94 -26.48 16.49
C HIS A 98 -5.62 -27.64 15.75
N LEU A 99 -4.94 -28.78 15.64
CA LEU A 99 -5.47 -29.96 14.96
C LEU A 99 -5.09 -31.25 15.67
N SER A 100 -5.89 -32.29 15.43
CA SER A 100 -5.63 -33.64 15.88
C SER A 100 -5.39 -34.51 14.66
N LEU A 101 -4.28 -35.25 14.64
CA LEU A 101 -4.03 -36.29 13.65
C LEU A 101 -4.26 -37.65 14.29
N ARG A 102 -4.99 -38.52 13.61
CA ARG A 102 -5.26 -39.88 14.03
C ARG A 102 -4.85 -40.84 12.93
N ARG A 103 -4.22 -41.94 13.29
CA ARG A 103 -4.03 -43.07 12.38
C ARG A 103 -4.94 -44.20 12.85
N ASN A 104 -5.87 -44.65 12.01
CA ASN A 104 -6.82 -45.68 12.41
C ASN A 104 -6.18 -47.09 12.43
N ALA A 105 -6.94 -48.11 12.82
CA ALA A 105 -6.45 -49.50 12.88
C ALA A 105 -6.04 -50.04 11.50
N GLU A 106 -6.72 -49.62 10.44
CA GLU A 106 -6.35 -49.94 9.04
C GLU A 106 -5.16 -49.12 8.50
N GLY A 107 -4.53 -48.28 9.32
CA GLY A 107 -3.34 -47.50 8.96
C GLY A 107 -3.59 -46.22 8.16
N ARG A 108 -4.85 -45.82 7.96
CA ARG A 108 -5.26 -44.58 7.28
C ARG A 108 -5.16 -43.36 8.19
N TRP A 109 -4.81 -42.21 7.62
CA TRP A 109 -4.63 -40.95 8.32
C TRP A 109 -5.89 -40.09 8.28
N PHE A 110 -6.23 -39.51 9.43
CA PHE A 110 -7.35 -38.61 9.62
C PHE A 110 -6.89 -37.32 10.31
N LEU A 111 -7.53 -36.21 9.96
CA LEU A 111 -7.32 -34.90 10.56
C LEU A 111 -8.63 -34.36 11.13
N ARG A 112 -8.56 -33.82 12.34
CA ARG A 112 -9.63 -33.06 12.99
C ARG A 112 -9.17 -31.64 13.28
N ASN A 113 -10.00 -30.65 12.99
CA ASN A 113 -9.76 -29.28 13.42
C ASN A 113 -10.17 -29.11 14.90
N LEU A 114 -9.31 -28.53 15.72
CA LEU A 114 -9.59 -28.23 17.14
C LEU A 114 -9.79 -26.74 17.40
N SER A 115 -9.29 -25.90 16.51
CA SER A 115 -9.36 -24.44 16.61
C SER A 115 -10.79 -23.94 16.37
N ALA A 116 -11.27 -23.07 17.26
CA ALA A 116 -12.62 -22.53 17.21
C ALA A 116 -12.74 -21.33 16.26
N SER A 117 -11.66 -20.56 16.10
CA SER A 117 -11.65 -19.31 15.32
C SER A 117 -11.04 -19.46 13.93
N ARG A 118 -10.20 -20.48 13.72
CA ARG A 118 -9.39 -20.64 12.50
C ARG A 118 -9.53 -22.07 11.98
N PRO A 119 -10.39 -22.32 10.97
CA PRO A 119 -10.57 -23.66 10.44
C PRO A 119 -9.38 -24.10 9.59
N ALA A 120 -9.05 -25.39 9.64
CA ALA A 120 -8.12 -26.02 8.72
C ALA A 120 -8.79 -26.28 7.36
N VAL A 121 -8.07 -26.03 6.27
CA VAL A 121 -8.54 -26.29 4.90
C VAL A 121 -7.64 -27.36 4.27
N LEU A 122 -8.24 -28.44 3.78
CA LEU A 122 -7.56 -29.51 3.06
C LEU A 122 -7.60 -29.21 1.56
N LEU A 123 -6.44 -29.26 0.91
CA LEU A 123 -6.29 -29.02 -0.53
C LEU A 123 -6.08 -30.35 -1.25
N ARG A 124 -7.00 -30.68 -2.15
CA ARG A 124 -6.97 -31.85 -3.02
C ARG A 124 -6.87 -31.35 -4.48
N ASP A 125 -6.46 -32.20 -5.41
CA ASP A 125 -6.18 -31.78 -6.81
C ASP A 125 -7.32 -31.00 -7.49
N THR A 126 -8.57 -31.27 -7.11
CA THR A 126 -9.77 -30.72 -7.77
C THR A 126 -10.68 -29.91 -6.86
N HIS A 127 -10.45 -29.90 -5.54
CA HIS A 127 -11.34 -29.21 -4.60
C HIS A 127 -10.65 -28.87 -3.27
N GLU A 128 -11.13 -27.79 -2.65
CA GLU A 128 -10.77 -27.40 -1.29
C GLU A 128 -11.86 -27.86 -0.31
N GLN A 129 -11.46 -28.44 0.82
CA GLN A 129 -12.37 -28.89 1.86
C GLN A 129 -12.05 -28.15 3.16
N ARG A 130 -12.93 -27.23 3.56
CA ARG A 130 -12.84 -26.52 4.84
C ARG A 130 -13.46 -27.35 5.95
N LEU A 131 -12.68 -27.66 6.99
CA LEU A 131 -13.18 -28.38 8.16
C LEU A 131 -14.01 -27.46 9.05
N GLY A 132 -15.03 -28.00 9.69
CA GLY A 132 -16.01 -27.20 10.43
C GLY A 132 -17.11 -26.59 9.55
N SER A 133 -17.20 -27.03 8.29
CA SER A 133 -18.24 -26.62 7.36
C SER A 133 -18.79 -27.77 6.52
N ALA A 134 -20.01 -27.59 6.03
CA ALA A 134 -20.68 -28.51 5.13
C ALA A 134 -21.44 -27.74 4.04
N ASP A 135 -21.44 -28.28 2.83
CA ASP A 135 -22.32 -27.83 1.75
C ASP A 135 -23.77 -28.09 2.16
N LEU A 136 -24.65 -27.11 1.97
CA LEU A 136 -26.08 -27.27 2.27
C LEU A 136 -26.81 -28.05 1.17
N GLN A 137 -26.22 -28.18 -0.02
CA GLN A 137 -26.82 -28.95 -1.09
C GLN A 137 -26.93 -30.44 -0.70
N GLY A 138 -28.16 -30.97 -0.71
CA GLY A 138 -28.42 -32.37 -0.35
C GLY A 138 -28.59 -32.63 1.15
N VAL A 139 -28.44 -31.62 2.01
CA VAL A 139 -28.75 -31.72 3.43
C VAL A 139 -30.28 -31.71 3.62
N ARG A 140 -30.80 -32.59 4.46
CA ARG A 140 -32.22 -32.67 4.84
C ARG A 140 -32.48 -31.99 6.17
N ARG A 141 -31.51 -32.03 7.10
CA ARG A 141 -31.65 -31.44 8.43
C ARG A 141 -30.32 -30.95 8.96
N PHE A 142 -30.33 -29.76 9.57
CA PHE A 142 -29.23 -29.27 10.39
C PHE A 142 -29.76 -28.76 11.74
N GLN A 143 -28.90 -28.74 12.74
CA GLN A 143 -29.23 -28.35 14.10
C GLN A 143 -28.13 -27.46 14.67
N ILE A 144 -28.52 -26.41 15.38
CA ILE A 144 -27.62 -25.51 16.08
C ILE A 144 -28.03 -25.55 17.55
N ASP A 145 -27.24 -26.28 18.33
CA ASP A 145 -27.52 -26.63 19.72
C ASP A 145 -28.93 -27.21 19.88
N GLY A 146 -29.83 -26.64 20.68
CA GLY A 146 -31.21 -27.12 20.80
C GLY A 146 -32.11 -26.83 19.58
N ALA A 147 -31.70 -25.98 18.64
CA ALA A 147 -32.56 -25.53 17.54
C ALA A 147 -32.41 -26.39 16.28
N VAL A 148 -33.48 -27.07 15.89
CA VAL A 148 -33.53 -27.95 14.69
C VAL A 148 -34.13 -27.21 13.50
N PHE A 149 -33.54 -27.39 12.32
CA PHE A 149 -33.97 -26.81 11.07
C PHE A 149 -34.15 -27.91 10.01
N ASP A 150 -35.37 -28.07 9.51
CA ASP A 150 -35.68 -29.02 8.45
C ASP A 150 -35.55 -28.34 7.09
N MET A 151 -34.72 -28.89 6.21
CA MET A 151 -34.46 -28.34 4.89
C MET A 151 -35.55 -28.76 3.91
N ARG A 152 -36.10 -27.78 3.18
CA ARG A 152 -37.12 -27.99 2.14
C ARG A 152 -36.51 -28.03 0.76
N ALA A 153 -35.54 -27.15 0.51
CA ALA A 153 -34.80 -27.10 -0.74
C ALA A 153 -33.45 -26.42 -0.51
N ALA A 154 -32.41 -26.90 -1.19
CA ALA A 154 -31.11 -26.25 -1.23
C ALA A 154 -30.50 -26.40 -2.62
N ASP A 155 -30.08 -25.27 -3.17
CA ASP A 155 -29.31 -25.18 -4.40
C ASP A 155 -28.08 -24.29 -4.17
N ALA A 156 -27.23 -24.13 -5.19
CA ALA A 156 -26.00 -23.34 -5.08
C ALA A 156 -26.22 -21.86 -4.71
N ARG A 157 -27.42 -21.32 -4.97
CA ARG A 157 -27.78 -19.90 -4.82
C ARG A 157 -28.69 -19.63 -3.63
N SER A 158 -29.55 -20.57 -3.25
CA SER A 158 -30.56 -20.38 -2.22
C SER A 158 -30.84 -21.63 -1.40
N VAL A 159 -31.23 -21.41 -0.14
CA VAL A 159 -31.69 -22.45 0.79
C VAL A 159 -33.04 -22.07 1.39
N ARG A 160 -33.91 -23.07 1.54
CA ARG A 160 -35.21 -22.98 2.20
C ARG A 160 -35.26 -24.00 3.33
N PHE A 161 -35.61 -23.54 4.52
CA PHE A 161 -35.68 -24.38 5.72
C PHE A 161 -36.83 -23.94 6.63
N THR A 162 -37.37 -24.88 7.41
CA THR A 162 -38.49 -24.64 8.32
C THR A 162 -38.06 -24.83 9.77
N ARG A 163 -38.60 -24.00 10.66
CA ARG A 163 -38.45 -24.12 12.12
C ARG A 163 -39.64 -23.47 12.83
N ASP A 164 -40.12 -24.09 13.90
CA ASP A 164 -41.21 -23.59 14.75
C ASP A 164 -42.46 -23.18 13.92
N GLY A 165 -42.78 -23.97 12.89
CA GLY A 165 -43.89 -23.73 11.98
C GLY A 165 -43.72 -22.57 11.00
N ARG A 166 -42.53 -21.95 10.93
CA ARG A 166 -42.19 -20.82 10.03
C ARG A 166 -41.28 -21.29 8.91
N GLU A 167 -41.51 -20.76 7.71
CA GLU A 167 -40.64 -20.99 6.55
C GLU A 167 -39.61 -19.88 6.42
N TRP A 168 -38.35 -20.26 6.22
CA TRP A 168 -37.24 -19.35 5.99
C TRP A 168 -36.63 -19.61 4.62
N ARG A 169 -36.28 -18.54 3.90
CA ARG A 169 -35.52 -18.61 2.65
C ARG A 169 -34.33 -17.67 2.74
N TYR A 170 -33.15 -18.14 2.37
CA TYR A 170 -31.94 -17.33 2.27
C TYR A 170 -31.30 -17.53 0.89
N ASP A 171 -30.95 -16.44 0.22
CA ASP A 171 -30.45 -16.46 -1.18
C ASP A 171 -28.97 -16.04 -1.32
N GLY A 172 -28.21 -16.09 -0.22
CA GLY A 172 -26.81 -15.64 -0.18
C GLY A 172 -26.63 -14.16 0.15
N ALA A 173 -27.70 -13.37 0.16
CA ALA A 173 -27.66 -11.94 0.47
C ALA A 173 -28.80 -11.47 1.40
N VAL A 174 -29.98 -12.07 1.27
CA VAL A 174 -31.22 -11.64 1.91
C VAL A 174 -31.91 -12.81 2.60
N LEU A 175 -32.40 -12.59 3.83
CA LEU A 175 -33.25 -13.52 4.55
C LEU A 175 -34.73 -13.16 4.41
N TYR A 176 -35.55 -14.16 4.11
CA TYR A 176 -36.99 -14.09 4.04
C TYR A 176 -37.61 -15.03 5.08
N ARG A 177 -38.73 -14.60 5.68
CA ARG A 177 -39.57 -15.38 6.59
C ARG A 177 -41.00 -15.37 6.05
N ASP A 178 -41.57 -16.55 5.81
CA ASP A 178 -42.91 -16.74 5.26
C ASP A 178 -43.13 -15.87 4.00
N GLY A 179 -42.13 -15.83 3.11
CA GLY A 179 -42.13 -15.04 1.88
C GLY A 179 -41.81 -13.54 2.04
N ARG A 180 -41.73 -13.01 3.26
CA ARG A 180 -41.42 -11.59 3.52
C ARG A 180 -39.97 -11.38 3.92
N GLN A 181 -39.31 -10.40 3.28
CA GLN A 181 -37.94 -10.01 3.64
C GLN A 181 -37.87 -9.49 5.08
N GLN A 182 -36.81 -9.84 5.81
CA GLN A 182 -36.58 -9.32 7.16
C GLN A 182 -36.17 -7.84 7.16
N ALA A 183 -36.60 -7.09 8.17
CA ALA A 183 -36.24 -5.69 8.37
C ALA A 183 -34.77 -5.55 8.77
N SER A 184 -34.15 -4.40 8.47
CA SER A 184 -32.79 -4.10 8.92
C SER A 184 -32.67 -4.19 10.44
N CYS A 185 -31.53 -4.67 10.95
CA CYS A 185 -31.31 -4.68 12.39
C CYS A 185 -31.37 -3.27 12.98
N PRO A 186 -31.94 -3.06 14.18
CA PRO A 186 -32.04 -1.74 14.80
C PRO A 186 -30.67 -1.05 14.88
N ASP A 187 -29.66 -1.81 15.30
CA ASP A 187 -28.27 -1.42 15.53
C ASP A 187 -27.42 -1.46 14.25
N ALA A 188 -28.04 -1.74 13.08
CA ALA A 188 -27.29 -1.74 11.83
C ALA A 188 -26.83 -0.32 11.50
N ARG A 189 -25.53 -0.20 11.18
CA ARG A 189 -24.93 1.01 10.62
C ARG A 189 -25.68 1.46 9.35
N ILE A 190 -25.59 2.74 9.02
CA ILE A 190 -26.23 3.32 7.82
C ILE A 190 -25.77 2.57 6.55
N SER A 191 -24.49 2.20 6.45
CA SER A 191 -23.95 1.37 5.35
C SER A 191 -24.68 0.02 5.26
N GLY A 192 -24.86 -0.67 6.38
CA GLY A 192 -25.65 -1.92 6.44
C GLY A 192 -27.12 -1.75 6.06
N LYS A 193 -27.76 -0.64 6.45
CA LYS A 193 -29.14 -0.31 6.08
C LYS A 193 -29.27 0.00 4.58
N LEU A 194 -28.34 0.75 4.00
CA LEU A 194 -28.27 1.04 2.57
C LEU A 194 -28.01 -0.24 1.75
N LEU A 195 -27.11 -1.10 2.21
CA LEU A 195 -26.82 -2.38 1.58
C LEU A 195 -28.05 -3.31 1.59
N ALA A 196 -28.78 -3.36 2.71
CA ALA A 196 -30.04 -4.09 2.81
C ALA A 196 -31.12 -3.53 1.85
N ALA A 197 -31.18 -2.20 1.69
CA ALA A 197 -32.07 -1.56 0.73
C ALA A 197 -31.66 -1.82 -0.73
N TRP A 198 -30.35 -1.84 -1.03
CA TRP A 198 -29.81 -2.21 -2.34
C TRP A 198 -30.20 -3.64 -2.70
N ASN A 199 -29.89 -4.59 -1.82
CA ASN A 199 -30.22 -6.01 -2.01
C ASN A 199 -31.73 -6.26 -2.09
N ARG A 200 -32.57 -5.34 -1.57
CA ARG A 200 -34.03 -5.41 -1.70
C ARG A 200 -34.52 -5.05 -3.10
N VAL A 201 -33.85 -4.12 -3.78
CA VAL A 201 -34.30 -3.58 -5.08
C VAL A 201 -33.63 -4.30 -6.25
N MET A 202 -32.39 -4.76 -6.06
CA MET A 202 -31.59 -5.29 -7.16
C MET A 202 -31.93 -6.74 -7.52
N PRO A 203 -31.86 -7.11 -8.80
CA PRO A 203 -31.99 -8.51 -9.21
C PRO A 203 -30.82 -9.34 -8.64
N GLN A 204 -31.04 -10.63 -8.40
CA GLN A 204 -30.09 -11.53 -7.75
C GLN A 204 -28.61 -11.41 -8.20
N PRO A 205 -28.28 -11.28 -9.50
CA PRO A 205 -26.89 -11.16 -9.93
C PRO A 205 -26.16 -9.90 -9.43
N LEU A 206 -26.91 -8.86 -9.05
CA LEU A 206 -26.40 -7.57 -8.58
C LEU A 206 -26.51 -7.43 -7.06
N THR A 207 -26.99 -8.46 -6.36
CA THR A 207 -27.02 -8.49 -4.90
C THR A 207 -25.62 -8.72 -4.35
N ILE A 208 -25.30 -8.03 -3.26
CA ILE A 208 -24.01 -8.15 -2.58
C ILE A 208 -24.16 -9.22 -1.50
N ALA A 209 -23.27 -10.22 -1.53
CA ALA A 209 -23.31 -11.37 -0.63
C ALA A 209 -23.16 -10.94 0.83
N ARG A 210 -23.99 -11.51 1.71
CA ARG A 210 -23.96 -11.23 3.16
C ARG A 210 -24.20 -12.52 3.92
N PRO A 211 -23.29 -12.94 4.80
CA PRO A 211 -23.46 -14.19 5.55
C PRO A 211 -24.70 -14.12 6.44
N LEU A 212 -25.47 -15.19 6.48
CA LEU A 212 -26.55 -15.40 7.45
C LEU A 212 -25.94 -15.89 8.76
N SER A 213 -26.06 -15.09 9.81
CA SER A 213 -25.54 -15.40 11.14
C SER A 213 -26.64 -15.95 12.04
N PHE A 214 -26.33 -17.00 12.80
CA PHE A 214 -27.22 -17.60 13.80
C PHE A 214 -26.74 -17.24 15.21
N GLY A 215 -27.66 -16.98 16.13
CA GLY A 215 -27.34 -16.64 17.52
C GLY A 215 -27.94 -15.31 18.01
N GLY A 216 -27.99 -15.13 19.32
CA GLY A 216 -28.54 -13.94 19.98
C GLY A 216 -30.06 -13.90 20.02
N ASN A 217 -30.64 -12.79 20.47
CA ASN A 217 -32.09 -12.71 20.73
C ASN A 217 -32.91 -12.07 19.60
N LEU A 218 -32.28 -11.69 18.48
CA LEU A 218 -32.90 -10.78 17.52
C LEU A 218 -32.99 -11.40 16.11
N TYR A 219 -34.18 -11.29 15.49
CA TYR A 219 -34.43 -11.66 14.10
C TYR A 219 -34.45 -10.39 13.25
N CYS A 220 -33.43 -10.20 12.43
CA CYS A 220 -33.34 -9.04 11.56
C CYS A 220 -32.40 -9.32 10.39
N ASP A 221 -32.70 -8.74 9.24
CA ASP A 221 -31.79 -8.66 8.09
C ASP A 221 -31.11 -9.99 7.71
N ASN A 222 -29.86 -10.19 8.11
CA ASN A 222 -29.08 -11.42 7.93
C ASN A 222 -28.73 -12.13 9.25
N ARG A 223 -29.54 -11.94 10.30
CA ARG A 223 -29.37 -12.53 11.64
C ARG A 223 -30.62 -13.28 12.05
N LEU A 224 -30.44 -14.55 12.44
CA LEU A 224 -31.50 -15.41 12.95
C LEU A 224 -31.26 -15.68 14.44
N GLY A 225 -32.15 -15.14 15.28
CA GLY A 225 -32.07 -15.25 16.73
C GLY A 225 -32.22 -16.68 17.26
N LEU A 226 -31.35 -17.03 18.20
CA LEU A 226 -31.32 -18.24 18.99
C LEU A 226 -30.96 -17.86 20.43
N ALA A 227 -31.96 -17.81 21.32
CA ALA A 227 -31.81 -17.18 22.63
C ALA A 227 -30.74 -17.82 23.55
N GLN A 228 -30.46 -19.11 23.36
CA GLN A 228 -29.46 -19.87 24.13
C GLN A 228 -28.11 -20.01 23.40
N VAL A 229 -27.95 -19.35 22.24
CA VAL A 229 -26.76 -19.49 21.39
C VAL A 229 -26.13 -18.12 21.19
N THR A 230 -24.82 -18.03 21.37
CA THR A 230 -24.09 -16.77 21.20
C THR A 230 -24.20 -16.24 19.77
N PRO A 231 -24.28 -14.92 19.56
CA PRO A 231 -24.31 -14.33 18.22
C PRO A 231 -23.14 -14.81 17.35
N GLY A 232 -23.43 -15.37 16.19
CA GLY A 232 -22.40 -15.81 15.23
C GLY A 232 -21.86 -17.22 15.46
N ALA A 233 -22.48 -18.02 16.34
CA ALA A 233 -22.05 -19.40 16.63
C ALA A 233 -22.18 -20.38 15.44
N ALA A 234 -23.03 -20.04 14.46
CA ALA A 234 -23.07 -20.69 13.16
C ALA A 234 -23.35 -19.65 12.08
N GLN A 235 -22.85 -19.90 10.87
CA GLN A 235 -23.03 -19.00 9.74
C GLN A 235 -23.26 -19.77 8.44
N VAL A 236 -24.19 -19.29 7.63
CA VAL A 236 -24.35 -19.73 6.23
C VAL A 236 -23.83 -18.62 5.33
N ALA A 237 -22.84 -18.95 4.50
CA ALA A 237 -22.22 -17.98 3.60
C ALA A 237 -22.04 -18.59 2.21
N ARG A 238 -21.96 -17.72 1.19
CA ARG A 238 -21.58 -18.14 -0.15
C ARG A 238 -20.06 -18.23 -0.24
N ILE A 239 -19.54 -19.44 -0.45
CA ILE A 239 -18.12 -19.75 -0.60
C ILE A 239 -17.97 -20.57 -1.88
N ASP A 240 -17.09 -20.13 -2.79
CA ASP A 240 -16.86 -20.76 -4.11
C ASP A 240 -18.15 -21.00 -4.92
N GLY A 241 -19.07 -20.04 -4.85
CA GLY A 241 -20.34 -20.10 -5.57
C GLY A 241 -21.38 -21.05 -4.98
N ARG A 242 -21.14 -21.64 -3.79
CA ARG A 242 -22.07 -22.52 -3.07
C ARG A 242 -22.41 -21.99 -1.69
N LEU A 243 -23.58 -22.36 -1.16
CA LEU A 243 -23.97 -22.03 0.20
C LEU A 243 -23.47 -23.09 1.17
N GLN A 244 -22.57 -22.69 2.05
CA GLN A 244 -21.98 -23.58 3.06
C GLN A 244 -22.40 -23.14 4.46
N LEU A 245 -22.81 -24.11 5.29
CA LEU A 245 -22.98 -23.93 6.73
C LEU A 245 -21.64 -24.15 7.41
N SER A 246 -21.26 -23.24 8.29
CA SER A 246 -20.04 -23.32 9.08
C SER A 246 -20.35 -23.13 10.56
N ALA A 247 -19.63 -23.85 11.41
CA ALA A 247 -19.58 -23.57 12.83
C ALA A 247 -18.70 -22.31 13.03
N GLY A 248 -19.30 -21.21 13.48
CA GLY A 248 -18.58 -19.96 13.76
C GLY A 248 -18.20 -19.84 15.24
N ASN A 249 -17.26 -18.95 15.58
CA ASN A 249 -17.17 -18.30 16.90
C ASN A 249 -16.09 -17.21 16.95
N PRO A 250 -16.39 -15.98 17.41
CA PRO A 250 -15.33 -15.09 17.90
C PRO A 250 -15.06 -15.24 19.40
N ASP A 251 -16.07 -15.24 20.29
CA ASP A 251 -15.81 -15.00 21.73
C ASP A 251 -16.75 -15.72 22.72
N GLY A 252 -17.52 -16.74 22.31
CA GLY A 252 -18.60 -17.34 23.11
C GLY A 252 -18.58 -18.86 23.36
N ASP A 253 -19.62 -19.36 24.04
CA ASP A 253 -19.83 -20.80 24.31
C ASP A 253 -19.96 -21.63 23.02
N ARG A 254 -19.47 -22.87 23.06
CA ARG A 254 -19.38 -23.75 21.89
C ARG A 254 -20.75 -24.39 21.57
N ALA A 255 -21.61 -23.67 20.84
CA ALA A 255 -22.85 -24.26 20.32
C ALA A 255 -22.54 -25.40 19.32
N ALA A 256 -23.10 -26.59 19.56
CA ALA A 256 -22.96 -27.71 18.62
C ALA A 256 -23.63 -27.37 17.29
N VAL A 257 -22.99 -27.67 16.16
CA VAL A 257 -23.57 -27.48 14.83
C VAL A 257 -23.60 -28.83 14.14
N LEU A 258 -24.78 -29.44 14.08
CA LEU A 258 -24.97 -30.78 13.55
C LEU A 258 -25.56 -30.70 12.14
N VAL A 259 -25.03 -31.50 11.22
CA VAL A 259 -25.59 -31.74 9.88
C VAL A 259 -25.80 -33.24 9.75
N GLU A 260 -27.03 -33.69 9.49
CA GLU A 260 -27.36 -35.13 9.46
C GLU A 260 -26.82 -35.90 10.68
N GLN A 261 -26.94 -35.32 11.88
CA GLN A 261 -26.43 -35.82 13.16
C GLN A 261 -24.89 -35.77 13.34
N ALA A 262 -24.13 -35.39 12.32
CA ALA A 262 -22.68 -35.21 12.42
C ALA A 262 -22.33 -33.80 12.91
N ASP A 263 -21.56 -33.71 14.01
CA ASP A 263 -21.08 -32.43 14.53
C ASP A 263 -19.94 -31.87 13.69
N LEU A 264 -20.18 -30.73 13.02
CA LEU A 264 -19.20 -30.06 12.18
C LEU A 264 -17.93 -29.70 12.97
N ARG A 265 -18.04 -29.38 14.27
CA ARG A 265 -16.88 -29.04 15.10
C ARG A 265 -16.02 -30.27 15.44
N LYS A 266 -16.58 -31.47 15.33
CA LYS A 266 -15.89 -32.75 15.57
C LYS A 266 -15.58 -33.49 14.28
N GLN A 267 -15.78 -32.83 13.13
CA GLN A 267 -15.56 -33.42 11.81
C GLN A 267 -14.11 -33.90 11.65
N GLU A 268 -13.96 -35.19 11.39
CA GLU A 268 -12.71 -35.79 10.95
C GLU A 268 -12.74 -36.00 9.44
N ALA A 269 -11.61 -35.78 8.77
CA ALA A 269 -11.46 -36.02 7.34
C ALA A 269 -10.22 -36.87 7.06
N ALA A 270 -10.36 -37.84 6.14
CA ALA A 270 -9.26 -38.67 5.69
C ALA A 270 -8.26 -37.83 4.87
N LEU A 271 -6.96 -38.08 5.07
CA LEU A 271 -5.89 -37.40 4.33
C LEU A 271 -5.56 -38.07 2.99
N ASP A 272 -6.24 -39.16 2.63
CA ASP A 272 -6.09 -39.83 1.34
C ASP A 272 -6.36 -38.86 0.18
N GLY A 273 -5.38 -38.61 -0.70
CA GLY A 273 -5.49 -37.66 -1.81
C GLY A 273 -5.42 -36.18 -1.43
N VAL A 274 -4.96 -35.85 -0.22
CA VAL A 274 -4.68 -34.47 0.21
C VAL A 274 -3.22 -34.12 -0.07
N ASN A 275 -2.98 -33.07 -0.85
CA ASN A 275 -1.63 -32.64 -1.24
C ASN A 275 -1.09 -31.52 -0.34
N ALA A 276 -1.98 -30.73 0.26
CA ALA A 276 -1.60 -29.67 1.18
C ALA A 276 -2.70 -29.39 2.22
N ILE A 277 -2.32 -28.85 3.37
CA ILE A 277 -3.22 -28.30 4.37
C ILE A 277 -2.87 -26.83 4.55
N MET A 278 -3.90 -25.98 4.59
CA MET A 278 -3.80 -24.58 4.98
C MET A 278 -4.28 -24.41 6.41
N ILE A 279 -3.44 -23.79 7.24
CA ILE A 279 -3.73 -23.55 8.65
C ILE A 279 -3.38 -22.11 9.00
N GLY A 280 -4.40 -21.30 9.28
CA GLY A 280 -4.22 -19.85 9.32
C GLY A 280 -3.68 -19.35 7.98
N ARG A 281 -2.46 -18.81 7.96
CA ARG A 281 -1.76 -18.40 6.72
C ARG A 281 -0.65 -19.36 6.29
N THR A 282 -0.42 -20.42 7.06
CA THR A 282 0.66 -21.38 6.81
C THR A 282 0.17 -22.45 5.87
N ARG A 283 0.87 -22.64 4.75
CA ARG A 283 0.66 -23.77 3.84
C ARG A 283 1.63 -24.89 4.18
N LEU A 284 1.11 -26.08 4.44
CA LEU A 284 1.89 -27.29 4.67
C LEU A 284 1.62 -28.24 3.51
N GLN A 285 2.65 -28.61 2.73
CA GLN A 285 2.52 -29.68 1.74
C GLN A 285 2.67 -31.04 2.43
N LEU A 286 1.93 -32.05 1.98
CA LEU A 286 1.85 -33.35 2.65
C LEU A 286 2.53 -34.43 1.81
N SER A 287 3.26 -35.30 2.49
CA SER A 287 3.71 -36.59 1.97
C SER A 287 3.43 -37.66 3.01
N ILE A 288 2.71 -38.72 2.62
CA ILE A 288 2.36 -39.85 3.49
C ILE A 288 3.15 -41.06 3.03
N ASN A 289 3.90 -41.67 3.95
CA ASN A 289 4.62 -42.92 3.74
C ASN A 289 4.35 -43.88 4.91
N GLY A 290 3.27 -44.65 4.81
CA GLY A 290 2.88 -45.62 5.85
C GLY A 290 2.58 -44.96 7.20
N GLU A 291 3.42 -45.23 8.20
CA GLU A 291 3.33 -44.67 9.56
C GLU A 291 3.92 -43.27 9.70
N GLN A 292 4.55 -42.76 8.63
CA GLN A 292 5.18 -41.44 8.60
C GLN A 292 4.34 -40.46 7.78
N LEU A 293 3.97 -39.33 8.40
CA LEU A 293 3.41 -38.17 7.72
C LEU A 293 4.43 -37.04 7.76
N THR A 294 4.89 -36.58 6.60
CA THR A 294 5.81 -35.45 6.48
C THR A 294 5.04 -34.22 5.98
N LEU A 295 5.18 -33.12 6.73
CA LEU A 295 4.63 -31.81 6.41
C LEU A 295 5.77 -30.89 6.00
N HIS A 296 5.69 -30.27 4.82
CA HIS A 296 6.66 -29.28 4.34
C HIS A 296 6.09 -27.87 4.46
N PRO A 297 6.55 -27.06 5.42
CA PRO A 297 6.07 -25.68 5.59
C PRO A 297 6.55 -24.78 4.45
N GLY A 298 5.61 -24.05 3.81
CA GLY A 298 5.93 -23.16 2.69
C GLY A 298 6.25 -21.72 3.11
N ARG A 299 5.29 -21.04 3.75
CA ARG A 299 5.36 -19.62 4.13
C ARG A 299 4.64 -19.40 5.45
N HIS A 300 4.90 -18.26 6.09
CA HIS A 300 4.35 -17.93 7.39
C HIS A 300 4.80 -18.93 8.46
N VAL A 301 6.11 -19.13 8.57
CA VAL A 301 6.72 -20.13 9.48
C VAL A 301 7.49 -19.40 10.57
N THR A 302 7.37 -19.88 11.80
CA THR A 302 8.06 -19.33 12.97
C THR A 302 9.57 -19.55 12.84
N LEU A 303 10.34 -18.52 13.18
CA LEU A 303 11.80 -18.53 13.19
C LEU A 303 12.34 -18.71 14.61
N TYR A 304 13.38 -19.51 14.73
CA TYR A 304 14.05 -19.85 15.99
C TYR A 304 15.51 -19.40 15.95
N SER A 305 16.07 -19.00 17.09
CA SER A 305 17.49 -18.61 17.20
C SER A 305 18.44 -19.80 17.08
N GLU A 306 17.99 -20.97 17.49
CA GLU A 306 18.75 -22.22 17.51
C GLU A 306 17.93 -23.35 16.88
N PRO A 307 18.58 -24.34 16.23
CA PRO A 307 17.91 -25.49 15.64
C PRO A 307 17.60 -26.56 16.71
N GLU A 308 17.12 -26.13 17.86
CA GLU A 308 16.80 -27.00 19.00
C GLU A 308 15.44 -26.62 19.56
N LEU A 309 14.57 -27.63 19.65
CA LEU A 309 13.26 -27.47 20.26
C LEU A 309 12.84 -28.81 20.85
N LYS A 310 12.49 -28.81 22.15
CA LYS A 310 11.94 -30.00 22.80
C LYS A 310 10.56 -30.32 22.22
N LEU A 311 10.48 -31.31 21.34
CA LEU A 311 9.26 -31.79 20.71
C LEU A 311 8.82 -33.12 21.34
N PRO A 312 7.52 -33.49 21.22
CA PRO A 312 7.06 -34.84 21.54
C PRO A 312 7.81 -35.90 20.74
N GLU A 313 7.99 -37.11 21.29
CA GLU A 313 8.81 -38.19 20.69
C GLU A 313 8.36 -38.61 19.27
N HIS A 314 7.07 -38.46 18.97
CA HIS A 314 6.49 -38.79 17.67
C HIS A 314 6.65 -37.67 16.63
N ILE A 315 7.26 -36.53 16.98
CA ILE A 315 7.45 -35.38 16.10
C ILE A 315 8.94 -35.07 15.96
N ARG A 316 9.41 -35.04 14.72
CA ARG A 316 10.78 -34.66 14.40
C ARG A 316 10.79 -33.53 13.38
N TRP A 317 11.65 -32.55 13.62
CA TRP A 317 11.90 -31.50 12.64
C TRP A 317 13.23 -31.73 11.93
N GLU A 318 13.23 -31.45 10.64
CA GLU A 318 14.45 -31.16 9.89
C GLU A 318 14.63 -29.65 9.85
N TRP A 319 15.77 -29.18 10.33
CA TRP A 319 16.05 -27.76 10.45
C TRP A 319 16.72 -27.23 9.19
N GLN A 320 16.31 -26.04 8.79
CA GLN A 320 16.95 -25.27 7.74
C GLN A 320 17.21 -23.84 8.24
N GLN A 321 18.43 -23.36 7.99
CA GLN A 321 18.76 -21.97 8.24
C GLN A 321 18.14 -21.07 7.17
N ARG A 322 17.55 -19.96 7.58
CA ARG A 322 17.04 -18.89 6.71
C ARG A 322 18.18 -18.35 5.85
N ALA A 323 18.06 -18.49 4.53
CA ALA A 323 19.04 -17.98 3.58
C ALA A 323 18.81 -16.49 3.30
N LEU A 324 19.77 -15.64 3.68
CA LEU A 324 19.74 -14.19 3.42
C LEU A 324 20.50 -13.78 2.15
N PHE A 325 21.52 -14.55 1.79
CA PHE A 325 22.45 -14.25 0.69
C PHE A 325 22.17 -15.05 -0.58
N SER A 326 21.66 -16.27 -0.43
CA SER A 326 21.31 -17.19 -1.51
C SER A 326 19.81 -17.52 -1.51
N GLY A 327 19.30 -18.01 -2.64
CA GLY A 327 17.90 -18.44 -2.79
C GLY A 327 17.27 -18.03 -4.12
N GLY A 328 16.16 -18.64 -4.50
CA GLY A 328 15.35 -18.27 -5.68
C GLY A 328 16.15 -18.00 -6.97
N PRO A 329 15.66 -17.13 -7.87
CA PRO A 329 16.36 -16.74 -9.09
C PRO A 329 17.44 -15.67 -8.84
N THR A 330 18.15 -15.72 -7.70
CA THR A 330 19.17 -14.71 -7.35
C THR A 330 20.25 -14.57 -8.43
N GLY A 331 20.72 -15.69 -9.00
CA GLY A 331 21.72 -15.65 -10.07
C GLY A 331 21.26 -14.91 -11.32
N THR A 332 20.02 -15.14 -11.78
CA THR A 332 19.49 -14.50 -12.99
C THR A 332 19.20 -13.03 -12.77
N VAL A 333 18.62 -12.66 -11.62
CA VAL A 333 18.38 -11.25 -11.27
C VAL A 333 19.69 -10.48 -11.15
N LEU A 334 20.71 -11.05 -10.50
CA LEU A 334 22.03 -10.41 -10.38
C LEU A 334 22.74 -10.27 -11.73
N ALA A 335 22.64 -11.26 -12.63
CA ALA A 335 23.22 -11.17 -13.96
C ALA A 335 22.61 -10.02 -14.78
N VAL A 336 21.27 -9.92 -14.80
CA VAL A 336 20.56 -8.83 -15.48
C VAL A 336 20.89 -7.48 -14.85
N LEU A 337 20.93 -7.40 -13.52
CA LEU A 337 21.30 -6.18 -12.80
C LEU A 337 22.73 -5.73 -13.13
N ALA A 338 23.70 -6.65 -13.13
CA ALA A 338 25.09 -6.35 -13.44
C ALA A 338 25.21 -5.79 -14.86
N LEU A 339 24.54 -6.40 -15.84
CA LEU A 339 24.50 -5.89 -17.21
C LEU A 339 23.87 -4.49 -17.28
N SER A 340 22.75 -4.26 -16.58
CA SER A 340 22.13 -2.94 -16.49
C SER A 340 23.09 -1.89 -15.91
N LEU A 341 23.82 -2.20 -14.84
CA LEU A 341 24.77 -1.27 -14.21
C LEU A 341 25.98 -0.97 -15.11
N VAL A 342 26.47 -1.96 -15.86
CA VAL A 342 27.49 -1.75 -16.88
C VAL A 342 26.98 -0.77 -17.95
N CYS A 343 25.77 -0.96 -18.45
CA CYS A 343 25.14 -0.05 -19.41
C CYS A 343 24.94 1.37 -18.84
N VAL A 344 24.62 1.51 -17.55
CA VAL A 344 24.59 2.82 -16.86
C VAL A 344 25.96 3.47 -16.86
N GLY A 345 27.02 2.73 -16.49
CA GLY A 345 28.39 3.23 -16.49
C GLY A 345 28.83 3.71 -17.87
N VAL A 346 28.52 2.94 -18.92
CA VAL A 346 28.76 3.31 -20.31
C VAL A 346 28.00 4.59 -20.68
N ALA A 347 26.71 4.68 -20.36
CA ALA A 347 25.89 5.87 -20.64
C ALA A 347 26.38 7.13 -19.90
N ALA A 348 26.93 6.97 -18.69
CA ALA A 348 27.41 8.07 -17.86
C ALA A 348 28.83 8.57 -18.24
N LEU A 349 29.69 7.70 -18.77
CA LEU A 349 31.09 8.00 -19.09
C LEU A 349 31.31 8.50 -20.52
N ILE A 350 30.38 8.24 -21.44
CA ILE A 350 30.51 8.67 -22.83
C ILE A 350 30.18 10.17 -22.95
N PRO A 351 31.11 11.02 -23.44
CA PRO A 351 30.84 12.44 -23.66
C PRO A 351 29.78 12.64 -24.76
N SER A 352 28.74 13.40 -24.42
CA SER A 352 27.50 13.56 -25.18
C SER A 352 27.66 14.08 -26.62
N ALA A 353 28.78 14.72 -26.95
CA ALA A 353 29.00 15.28 -28.29
C ALA A 353 29.51 14.28 -29.34
N ARG A 354 30.21 13.20 -28.94
CA ARG A 354 30.86 12.26 -29.89
C ARG A 354 30.12 10.95 -30.10
N ALA A 355 29.26 10.52 -29.17
CA ALA A 355 28.53 9.26 -29.26
C ALA A 355 27.16 9.28 -28.54
N ALA A 356 26.37 10.34 -28.74
CA ALA A 356 25.04 10.51 -28.14
C ALA A 356 24.12 9.29 -28.32
N ARG A 357 24.08 8.72 -29.53
CA ARG A 357 23.25 7.54 -29.85
C ARG A 357 23.64 6.30 -29.04
N LEU A 358 24.93 6.12 -28.76
CA LEU A 358 25.42 4.99 -27.96
C LEU A 358 25.06 5.17 -26.49
N ALA A 359 25.20 6.38 -25.95
CA ALA A 359 24.79 6.70 -24.58
C ALA A 359 23.26 6.55 -24.39
N GLU A 360 22.47 6.99 -25.38
CA GLU A 360 21.02 6.81 -25.40
C GLU A 360 20.61 5.33 -25.47
N ALA A 361 21.23 4.55 -26.36
CA ALA A 361 20.98 3.11 -26.47
C ALA A 361 21.36 2.37 -25.18
N ALA A 362 22.52 2.71 -24.59
CA ALA A 362 22.96 2.16 -23.31
C ALA A 362 22.01 2.53 -22.16
N ALA A 363 21.52 3.77 -22.12
CA ALA A 363 20.52 4.19 -21.13
C ALA A 363 19.19 3.44 -21.33
N GLY A 364 18.74 3.23 -22.57
CA GLY A 364 17.54 2.44 -22.88
C GLY A 364 17.68 0.98 -22.44
N LEU A 365 18.81 0.34 -22.76
CA LEU A 365 19.11 -1.04 -22.35
C LEU A 365 19.21 -1.17 -20.83
N ALA A 366 19.89 -0.23 -20.15
CA ALA A 366 19.96 -0.21 -18.69
C ALA A 366 18.56 -0.14 -18.06
N SER A 367 17.70 0.72 -18.60
CA SER A 367 16.33 0.94 -18.11
C SER A 367 15.44 -0.28 -18.33
N ALA A 368 15.50 -0.90 -19.53
CA ALA A 368 14.77 -2.12 -19.85
C ALA A 368 15.24 -3.31 -19.00
N GLY A 369 16.56 -3.45 -18.81
CA GLY A 369 17.13 -4.49 -17.95
C GLY A 369 16.73 -4.32 -16.48
N MET A 370 16.70 -3.10 -15.95
CA MET A 370 16.24 -2.83 -14.58
C MET A 370 14.76 -3.19 -14.40
N LEU A 371 13.92 -2.83 -15.39
CA LEU A 371 12.51 -3.23 -15.42
C LEU A 371 12.37 -4.76 -15.43
N ALA A 372 13.11 -5.45 -16.30
CA ALA A 372 13.08 -6.91 -16.39
C ALA A 372 13.55 -7.59 -15.09
N ALA A 373 14.60 -7.08 -14.46
CA ALA A 373 15.09 -7.58 -13.16
C ALA A 373 14.03 -7.41 -12.06
N GLY A 374 13.39 -6.24 -11.99
CA GLY A 374 12.29 -5.97 -11.05
C GLY A 374 11.07 -6.86 -11.27
N VAL A 375 10.62 -7.04 -12.52
CA VAL A 375 9.52 -7.95 -12.87
C VAL A 375 9.85 -9.40 -12.52
N THR A 376 11.06 -9.85 -12.85
CA THR A 376 11.52 -11.22 -12.54
C THR A 376 11.53 -11.46 -11.02
N ALA A 377 12.07 -10.51 -10.25
CA ALA A 377 12.06 -10.56 -8.79
C ALA A 377 10.64 -10.64 -8.21
N LEU A 378 9.70 -9.83 -8.75
CA LEU A 378 8.31 -9.82 -8.31
C LEU A 378 7.58 -11.13 -8.65
N VAL A 379 7.72 -11.62 -9.89
CA VAL A 379 7.09 -12.87 -10.34
C VAL A 379 7.59 -14.04 -9.50
N ALA A 380 8.91 -14.12 -9.27
CA ALA A 380 9.51 -15.16 -8.45
C ALA A 380 9.00 -15.12 -7.00
N GLN A 381 8.87 -13.93 -6.42
CA GLN A 381 8.26 -13.77 -5.10
C GLN A 381 6.78 -14.18 -5.09
N ARG A 382 6.02 -13.95 -6.17
CA ARG A 382 4.63 -14.43 -6.27
C ARG A 382 4.56 -15.95 -6.38
N THR A 383 5.44 -16.57 -7.15
CA THR A 383 5.41 -18.02 -7.42
C THR A 383 5.92 -18.91 -6.29
N GLY A 384 6.61 -18.37 -5.29
CA GLY A 384 7.13 -19.20 -4.19
C GLY A 384 8.56 -18.89 -3.80
N TYR A 385 9.34 -18.37 -4.76
CA TYR A 385 10.79 -18.35 -4.75
C TYR A 385 11.34 -16.92 -4.75
N PRO A 386 11.18 -16.15 -3.65
CA PRO A 386 11.68 -14.78 -3.63
C PRO A 386 13.20 -14.72 -3.84
N PRO A 387 13.72 -13.63 -4.45
CA PRO A 387 15.16 -13.37 -4.46
C PRO A 387 15.68 -13.21 -3.03
N SER A 388 16.96 -13.46 -2.82
CA SER A 388 17.59 -13.28 -1.51
C SER A 388 17.50 -11.82 -1.03
N ALA A 389 17.57 -11.58 0.27
CA ALA A 389 17.52 -10.21 0.81
C ALA A 389 18.73 -9.38 0.32
N ALA A 390 19.91 -10.00 0.20
CA ALA A 390 21.08 -9.36 -0.40
C ALA A 390 20.87 -8.99 -1.88
N CYS A 391 20.21 -9.86 -2.65
CA CYS A 391 19.84 -9.56 -4.04
C CYS A 391 18.87 -8.37 -4.12
N SER A 392 17.88 -8.30 -3.23
CA SER A 392 16.94 -7.18 -3.15
C SER A 392 17.61 -5.87 -2.76
N LEU A 393 18.64 -5.89 -1.89
CA LEU A 393 19.47 -4.73 -1.59
C LEU A 393 20.14 -4.19 -2.84
N LEU A 394 20.84 -5.06 -3.58
CA LEU A 394 21.54 -4.66 -4.80
C LEU A 394 20.56 -4.15 -5.87
N LEU A 395 19.40 -4.78 -5.98
CA LEU A 395 18.34 -4.35 -6.90
C LEU A 395 17.81 -2.95 -6.55
N GLY A 396 17.51 -2.69 -5.28
CA GLY A 396 17.05 -1.37 -4.80
C GLY A 396 18.13 -0.28 -4.94
N ALA A 397 19.36 -0.58 -4.54
CA ALA A 397 20.49 0.34 -4.70
C ALA A 397 20.77 0.64 -6.18
N GLY A 398 20.76 -0.39 -7.03
CA GLY A 398 20.91 -0.25 -8.47
C GLY A 398 19.80 0.58 -9.12
N ALA A 399 18.56 0.44 -8.66
CA ALA A 399 17.43 1.25 -9.12
C ALA A 399 17.60 2.74 -8.79
N LEU A 400 18.05 3.07 -7.57
CA LEU A 400 18.35 4.44 -7.15
C LEU A 400 19.55 5.02 -7.90
N LEU A 401 20.59 4.21 -8.11
CA LEU A 401 21.75 4.61 -8.91
C LEU A 401 21.36 4.88 -10.36
N LEU A 402 20.60 3.99 -11.01
CA LEU A 402 20.08 4.20 -12.37
C LEU A 402 19.35 5.56 -12.43
N TRP A 403 18.47 5.83 -11.47
CA TRP A 403 17.70 7.06 -11.43
C TRP A 403 18.57 8.32 -11.42
N LEU A 404 19.62 8.32 -10.61
CA LEU A 404 20.56 9.45 -10.48
C LEU A 404 21.60 9.49 -11.59
N ALA A 405 21.91 8.35 -12.19
CA ALA A 405 23.00 8.16 -13.15
C ALA A 405 22.61 8.49 -14.60
N LEU A 406 21.31 8.44 -14.92
CA LEU A 406 20.79 8.68 -16.27
C LEU A 406 21.31 10.00 -16.85
N PRO A 407 21.75 9.99 -18.12
CA PRO A 407 22.23 11.20 -18.79
C PRO A 407 21.08 12.19 -19.01
N GLU A 408 21.31 13.45 -18.62
CA GLU A 408 20.38 14.57 -18.87
C GLU A 408 20.90 15.44 -20.02
N PRO A 409 20.04 15.92 -20.93
CA PRO A 409 20.43 16.88 -21.96
C PRO A 409 20.74 18.23 -21.31
N GLY A 410 22.04 18.52 -21.14
CA GLY A 410 22.54 19.78 -20.59
C GLY A 410 23.33 19.62 -19.28
N PRO A 411 23.56 20.70 -18.53
CA PRO A 411 24.29 20.61 -17.27
C PRO A 411 23.45 19.87 -16.24
N ARG A 412 23.90 18.69 -15.83
CA ARG A 412 23.25 17.79 -14.85
C ARG A 412 22.67 18.55 -13.65
N ARG A 413 21.35 18.50 -13.46
CA ARG A 413 20.64 19.22 -12.39
C ARG A 413 19.96 18.25 -11.44
N LEU A 414 20.69 17.83 -10.43
CA LEU A 414 20.06 17.21 -9.27
C LEU A 414 19.07 18.20 -8.64
N THR A 415 17.79 17.85 -8.61
CA THR A 415 16.77 18.63 -7.93
C THR A 415 16.67 18.21 -6.48
N LEU A 416 16.19 19.12 -5.61
CA LEU A 416 15.95 18.78 -4.22
C LEU A 416 14.93 17.63 -4.10
N ALA A 417 13.86 17.65 -4.90
CA ALA A 417 12.85 16.59 -4.90
C ALA A 417 13.40 15.21 -5.28
N THR A 418 14.25 15.14 -6.31
CA THR A 418 14.85 13.86 -6.72
C THR A 418 15.88 13.37 -5.71
N ALA A 419 16.69 14.27 -5.14
CA ALA A 419 17.67 13.93 -4.12
C ALA A 419 17.01 13.38 -2.84
N THR A 420 16.07 14.14 -2.28
CA THR A 420 15.39 13.73 -1.03
C THR A 420 14.44 12.57 -1.26
N GLY A 421 13.79 12.47 -2.43
CA GLY A 421 12.98 11.31 -2.80
C GLY A 421 13.80 10.01 -2.83
N ALA A 422 15.02 10.05 -3.38
CA ALA A 422 15.93 8.90 -3.37
C ALA A 422 16.38 8.53 -1.95
N ILE A 423 16.69 9.53 -1.11
CA ILE A 423 17.06 9.32 0.31
C ILE A 423 15.89 8.70 1.08
N LEU A 424 14.67 9.20 0.89
CA LEU A 424 13.47 8.67 1.53
C LEU A 424 13.20 7.22 1.11
N LEU A 425 13.34 6.89 -0.18
CA LEU A 425 13.21 5.51 -0.66
C LEU A 425 14.26 4.58 -0.05
N ALA A 426 15.51 5.03 0.07
CA ALA A 426 16.57 4.24 0.71
C ALA A 426 16.33 4.04 2.21
N ALA A 427 15.85 5.08 2.91
CA ALA A 427 15.49 5.01 4.33
C ALA A 427 14.30 4.07 4.56
N GLY A 428 13.27 4.12 3.70
CA GLY A 428 12.15 3.19 3.73
C GLY A 428 12.56 1.74 3.53
N LEU A 429 13.42 1.47 2.56
CA LEU A 429 13.97 0.13 2.33
C LEU A 429 14.77 -0.36 3.55
N LEU A 430 15.55 0.51 4.20
CA LEU A 430 16.25 0.16 5.44
C LEU A 430 15.26 -0.18 6.56
N ALA A 431 14.24 0.64 6.80
CA ALA A 431 13.24 0.40 7.84
C ALA A 431 12.47 -0.92 7.59
N GLN A 432 12.09 -1.20 6.34
CA GLN A 432 11.42 -2.45 5.96
C GLN A 432 12.33 -3.67 6.09
N LEU A 433 13.63 -3.52 5.82
CA LEU A 433 14.61 -4.58 6.04
C LEU A 433 14.75 -4.88 7.53
N GLU A 434 14.86 -3.86 8.38
CA GLU A 434 14.93 -4.03 9.83
C GLU A 434 13.67 -4.69 10.38
N LEU A 435 12.48 -4.27 9.90
CA LEU A 435 11.23 -4.92 10.25
C LEU A 435 11.21 -6.40 9.81
N GLY A 436 11.69 -6.68 8.59
CA GLY A 436 11.75 -8.03 8.02
C GLY A 436 12.73 -8.96 8.73
N LEU A 437 13.90 -8.46 9.12
CA LEU A 437 14.91 -9.20 9.88
C LEU A 437 14.51 -9.37 11.34
N GLY A 438 13.87 -8.35 11.91
CA GLY A 438 13.48 -8.28 13.31
C GLY A 438 12.24 -9.10 13.66
N ALA A 439 11.45 -9.51 12.67
CA ALA A 439 10.30 -10.38 12.85
C ALA A 439 10.68 -11.86 12.99
N LEU A 440 9.97 -12.58 13.86
CA LEU A 440 10.16 -14.01 14.12
C LEU A 440 9.35 -14.91 13.17
N GLU A 441 9.05 -14.43 11.97
CA GLU A 441 8.27 -15.16 10.98
C GLU A 441 8.89 -15.01 9.58
N SER A 442 8.97 -16.11 8.85
CA SER A 442 9.71 -16.23 7.58
C SER A 442 9.20 -15.32 6.46
N SER A 443 7.92 -14.92 6.48
CA SER A 443 7.30 -14.12 5.43
C SER A 443 7.57 -12.62 5.50
N TRP A 444 8.11 -12.08 6.60
CA TRP A 444 8.20 -10.62 6.78
C TRP A 444 9.22 -9.95 5.85
N LEU A 445 10.30 -10.63 5.48
CA LEU A 445 11.26 -10.14 4.48
C LEU A 445 10.61 -9.89 3.10
N ARG A 446 9.43 -10.47 2.86
CA ARG A 446 8.66 -10.28 1.63
C ARG A 446 8.32 -8.81 1.39
N TYR A 447 8.04 -8.03 2.43
CA TYR A 447 7.71 -6.61 2.29
C TYR A 447 8.88 -5.83 1.70
N TYR A 448 10.06 -5.98 2.28
CA TYR A 448 11.30 -5.41 1.77
C TYR A 448 11.61 -5.84 0.33
N GLN A 449 11.58 -7.14 0.06
CA GLN A 449 11.85 -7.71 -1.27
C GLN A 449 10.85 -7.20 -2.32
N LYS A 450 9.57 -7.08 -1.96
CA LYS A 450 8.50 -6.57 -2.83
C LYS A 450 8.75 -5.10 -3.14
N SER A 451 9.05 -4.28 -2.13
CA SER A 451 9.33 -2.85 -2.31
C SER A 451 10.57 -2.60 -3.16
N ALA A 452 11.64 -3.39 -2.98
CA ALA A 452 12.84 -3.31 -3.81
C ALA A 452 12.55 -3.67 -5.28
N ALA A 453 11.77 -4.72 -5.53
CA ALA A 453 11.33 -5.09 -6.88
C ALA A 453 10.45 -4.01 -7.52
N MET A 454 9.48 -3.46 -6.77
CA MET A 454 8.62 -2.36 -7.22
C MET A 454 9.39 -1.08 -7.52
N LEU A 455 10.40 -0.78 -6.70
CA LEU A 455 11.30 0.35 -6.95
C LEU A 455 12.09 0.14 -8.24
N ALA A 456 12.60 -1.05 -8.50
CA ALA A 456 13.30 -1.36 -9.75
C ALA A 456 12.37 -1.26 -10.98
N ILE A 457 11.14 -1.76 -10.88
CA ILE A 457 10.12 -1.59 -11.94
C ILE A 457 9.84 -0.09 -12.16
N GLY A 458 9.56 0.65 -11.09
CA GLY A 458 9.29 2.09 -11.17
C GLY A 458 10.47 2.90 -11.71
N ALA A 459 11.70 2.54 -11.34
CA ALA A 459 12.93 3.14 -11.84
C ALA A 459 13.16 2.84 -13.32
N GLY A 460 12.99 1.59 -13.74
CA GLY A 460 13.08 1.20 -15.15
C GLY A 460 12.04 1.91 -16.02
N LEU A 461 10.76 1.93 -15.59
CA LEU A 461 9.69 2.64 -16.31
C LEU A 461 9.93 4.15 -16.36
N GLY A 462 10.30 4.75 -15.23
CA GLY A 462 10.60 6.18 -15.16
C GLY A 462 11.78 6.57 -16.04
N ALA A 463 12.82 5.74 -16.09
CA ALA A 463 13.98 5.92 -16.94
C ALA A 463 13.65 5.76 -18.44
N LEU A 464 12.83 4.78 -18.82
CA LEU A 464 12.31 4.64 -20.18
C LEU A 464 11.49 5.86 -20.61
N LEU A 465 10.64 6.38 -19.71
CA LEU A 465 9.84 7.58 -19.97
C LEU A 465 10.73 8.83 -20.15
N ARG A 466 11.76 9.01 -19.31
CA ARG A 466 12.73 10.11 -19.43
C ARG A 466 13.51 10.04 -20.75
N THR A 467 14.07 8.87 -21.06
CA THR A 467 14.82 8.66 -22.32
C THR A 467 13.93 8.84 -23.55
N TRP A 468 12.68 8.38 -23.51
CA TRP A 468 11.70 8.64 -24.57
C TRP A 468 11.39 10.13 -24.71
N ALA A 469 11.14 10.84 -23.62
CA ALA A 469 10.86 12.27 -23.63
C ALA A 469 12.03 13.07 -24.21
N HIS A 470 13.26 12.72 -23.82
CA HIS A 470 14.49 13.31 -24.37
C HIS A 470 14.63 13.07 -25.87
N HIS A 471 14.49 11.82 -26.33
CA HIS A 471 14.54 11.50 -27.75
C HIS A 471 13.49 12.25 -28.56
N HIS A 472 12.27 12.37 -28.03
CA HIS A 472 11.19 13.07 -28.71
C HIS A 472 11.48 14.57 -28.84
N ALA A 473 11.93 15.21 -27.75
CA ALA A 473 12.29 16.62 -27.75
C ALA A 473 13.52 16.93 -28.63
N ALA A 474 14.53 16.05 -28.64
CA ALA A 474 15.73 16.21 -29.48
C ALA A 474 15.40 16.21 -30.99
N ARG A 475 14.33 15.52 -31.40
CA ARG A 475 13.82 15.51 -32.78
C ARG A 475 12.91 16.70 -33.11
N GLY A 476 12.81 17.69 -32.22
CA GLY A 476 11.86 18.79 -32.33
C GLY A 476 10.40 18.36 -32.16
N GLY A 477 10.16 17.10 -31.77
CA GLY A 477 8.85 16.56 -31.48
C GLY A 477 8.28 17.22 -30.24
N GLN A 478 7.22 18.00 -30.41
CA GLN A 478 6.43 18.49 -29.31
C GLN A 478 5.07 17.80 -29.35
N LEU A 479 4.71 17.12 -28.25
CA LEU A 479 3.40 16.46 -28.13
C LEU A 479 2.28 17.46 -28.40
N GLN A 480 1.39 17.10 -29.32
CA GLN A 480 0.23 17.93 -29.59
C GLN A 480 -0.70 17.91 -28.38
N GLN A 481 -1.30 19.06 -28.05
CA GLN A 481 -2.24 19.16 -26.93
C GLN A 481 -3.36 18.11 -27.06
N ARG A 482 -3.88 17.91 -28.27
CA ARG A 482 -4.88 16.87 -28.57
C ARG A 482 -4.39 15.46 -28.23
N THR A 483 -3.13 15.15 -28.48
CA THR A 483 -2.52 13.87 -28.09
C THR A 483 -2.47 13.73 -26.57
N ILE A 484 -2.12 14.80 -25.86
CA ILE A 484 -2.11 14.80 -24.38
C ILE A 484 -3.52 14.66 -23.83
N GLU A 485 -4.52 15.32 -24.41
CA GLU A 485 -5.93 15.16 -24.04
C GLU A 485 -6.41 13.72 -24.22
N TRP A 486 -6.05 13.05 -25.33
CA TRP A 486 -6.35 11.63 -25.53
C TRP A 486 -5.62 10.72 -24.54
N ILE A 487 -4.35 10.99 -24.25
CA ILE A 487 -3.58 10.24 -23.24
C ILE A 487 -4.24 10.40 -21.86
N LEU A 488 -4.60 11.62 -21.48
CA LEU A 488 -5.29 11.90 -20.21
C LEU A 488 -6.67 11.25 -20.15
N ALA A 489 -7.43 11.28 -21.25
CA ALA A 489 -8.75 10.63 -21.33
C ALA A 489 -8.64 9.10 -21.22
N LEU A 490 -7.68 8.49 -21.92
CA LEU A 490 -7.41 7.05 -21.82
C LEU A 490 -6.96 6.67 -20.41
N PHE A 491 -6.08 7.49 -19.81
CA PHE A 491 -5.59 7.29 -18.45
C PHE A 491 -6.73 7.39 -17.42
N ALA A 492 -7.60 8.40 -17.56
CA ALA A 492 -8.79 8.53 -16.72
C ALA A 492 -9.76 7.36 -16.92
N ALA A 493 -10.02 6.93 -18.16
CA ALA A 493 -10.88 5.78 -18.44
C ALA A 493 -10.33 4.49 -17.83
N ALA A 494 -9.01 4.25 -17.94
CA ALA A 494 -8.35 3.11 -17.31
C ALA A 494 -8.44 3.17 -15.77
N ALA A 495 -8.21 4.34 -15.17
CA ALA A 495 -8.35 4.54 -13.72
C ALA A 495 -9.80 4.32 -13.25
N LEU A 496 -10.78 4.80 -14.00
CA LEU A 496 -12.21 4.61 -13.72
C LEU A 496 -12.61 3.14 -13.83
N ALA A 497 -12.16 2.43 -14.87
CA ALA A 497 -12.41 1.00 -15.04
C ALA A 497 -11.77 0.20 -13.89
N ALA A 498 -10.56 0.57 -13.45
CA ALA A 498 -9.90 -0.07 -12.33
C ALA A 498 -10.61 0.20 -10.99
N LEU A 499 -11.09 1.43 -10.75
CA LEU A 499 -11.92 1.76 -9.59
C LEU A 499 -13.25 1.00 -9.61
N ALA A 500 -13.92 0.90 -10.76
CA ALA A 500 -15.13 0.10 -10.90
C ALA A 500 -14.85 -1.38 -10.62
N ALA A 501 -13.71 -1.90 -11.08
CA ALA A 501 -13.30 -3.26 -10.75
C ALA A 501 -13.06 -3.45 -9.25
N GLN A 502 -12.51 -2.45 -8.55
CA GLN A 502 -12.36 -2.48 -7.09
C GLN A 502 -13.71 -2.49 -6.36
N VAL A 503 -14.68 -1.71 -6.84
CA VAL A 503 -16.03 -1.70 -6.27
C VAL A 503 -16.77 -3.04 -6.48
N LEU A 504 -16.57 -3.67 -7.65
CA LEU A 504 -17.28 -4.89 -8.03
C LEU A 504 -16.65 -6.17 -7.48
N TRP A 505 -15.32 -6.23 -7.39
CA TRP A 505 -14.56 -7.45 -7.08
C TRP A 505 -13.45 -7.24 -6.04
N GLY A 506 -13.20 -6.02 -5.58
CA GLY A 506 -12.10 -5.71 -4.68
C GLY A 506 -12.48 -5.70 -3.20
N ASP A 507 -11.45 -5.71 -2.36
CA ASP A 507 -11.54 -5.53 -0.91
C ASP A 507 -10.70 -4.32 -0.44
N GLU A 508 -10.46 -4.19 0.86
CA GLU A 508 -9.60 -3.15 1.46
C GLU A 508 -8.18 -3.14 0.88
N THR A 509 -7.69 -4.28 0.40
CA THR A 509 -6.37 -4.44 -0.22
C THR A 509 -6.38 -4.23 -1.74
N GLY A 510 -7.57 -4.11 -2.33
CA GLY A 510 -7.80 -3.78 -3.74
C GLY A 510 -8.23 -4.99 -4.58
N VAL A 511 -7.78 -5.04 -5.83
CA VAL A 511 -8.09 -6.13 -6.78
C VAL A 511 -6.76 -6.84 -7.12
N PHE A 512 -6.63 -8.12 -6.76
CA PHE A 512 -5.40 -8.90 -6.97
C PHE A 512 -4.13 -8.30 -6.33
N ASP A 513 -4.23 -7.80 -5.08
CA ASP A 513 -3.19 -7.07 -4.33
C ASP A 513 -2.71 -5.76 -4.98
N LEU A 514 -3.46 -5.25 -5.97
CA LEU A 514 -3.23 -3.94 -6.57
C LEU A 514 -4.33 -3.01 -6.08
N GLN A 515 -3.98 -1.78 -5.68
CA GLN A 515 -4.94 -0.78 -5.24
C GLN A 515 -5.16 0.26 -6.37
N PRO A 516 -6.22 0.10 -7.19
CA PRO A 516 -6.59 1.06 -8.24
C PRO A 516 -6.63 2.51 -7.80
N VAL A 517 -7.02 2.77 -6.55
CA VAL A 517 -7.09 4.12 -5.98
C VAL A 517 -5.76 4.90 -6.07
N GLU A 518 -4.62 4.21 -6.06
CA GLU A 518 -3.29 4.84 -6.19
C GLU A 518 -3.07 5.43 -7.58
N LEU A 519 -3.39 4.64 -8.61
CA LEU A 519 -3.40 5.10 -10.00
C LEU A 519 -4.42 6.23 -10.19
N ALA A 520 -5.53 6.12 -9.47
CA ALA A 520 -6.62 7.04 -9.58
C ALA A 520 -6.24 8.46 -9.10
N LYS A 521 -5.53 8.57 -7.97
CA LYS A 521 -5.01 9.85 -7.44
C LYS A 521 -4.13 10.60 -8.46
N LEU A 522 -3.31 9.87 -9.23
CA LEU A 522 -2.53 10.46 -10.32
C LEU A 522 -3.40 10.95 -11.46
N ALA A 523 -4.39 10.16 -11.90
CA ALA A 523 -5.30 10.53 -12.98
C ALA A 523 -6.10 11.79 -12.64
N LEU A 524 -6.64 11.87 -11.41
CA LEU A 524 -7.31 13.05 -10.89
C LEU A 524 -6.39 14.27 -10.90
N THR A 525 -5.16 14.13 -10.40
CA THR A 525 -4.19 15.21 -10.35
C THR A 525 -3.85 15.73 -11.74
N ALA A 526 -3.55 14.83 -12.68
CA ALA A 526 -3.19 15.20 -14.04
C ALA A 526 -4.36 15.87 -14.78
N LEU A 527 -5.58 15.33 -14.64
CA LEU A 527 -6.77 15.90 -15.27
C LEU A 527 -7.10 17.28 -14.68
N ALA A 528 -7.13 17.42 -13.35
CA ALA A 528 -7.39 18.70 -12.70
C ALA A 528 -6.33 19.75 -13.07
N ALA A 529 -5.05 19.34 -13.14
CA ALA A 529 -3.98 20.20 -13.60
C ALA A 529 -4.17 20.68 -15.05
N HIS A 530 -4.63 19.81 -15.94
CA HIS A 530 -4.96 20.16 -17.31
C HIS A 530 -6.11 21.17 -17.39
N CYS A 531 -7.21 20.92 -16.67
CA CYS A 531 -8.37 21.80 -16.63
C CYS A 531 -8.01 23.19 -16.09
N LEU A 532 -7.22 23.27 -15.02
CA LEU A 532 -6.77 24.53 -14.44
C LEU A 532 -5.79 25.27 -15.35
N ALA A 533 -4.87 24.54 -16.02
CA ALA A 533 -3.97 25.13 -17.00
C ALA A 533 -4.71 25.78 -18.18
N LEU A 534 -5.81 25.17 -18.63
CA LEU A 534 -6.71 25.75 -19.64
C LEU A 534 -7.46 26.97 -19.11
N ARG A 535 -8.04 26.89 -17.90
CA ARG A 535 -8.78 28.00 -17.26
C ARG A 535 -7.92 29.25 -17.10
N PHE A 536 -6.65 29.10 -16.74
CA PHE A 536 -5.70 30.21 -16.61
C PHE A 536 -5.40 30.94 -17.93
N ASN A 537 -5.91 30.46 -19.07
CA ASN A 537 -5.72 31.09 -20.37
C ASN A 537 -6.90 31.98 -20.80
N TRP A 538 -7.80 32.36 -19.90
CA TRP A 538 -9.00 33.13 -20.23
C TRP A 538 -8.72 34.57 -20.74
N HIS A 539 -7.49 35.07 -20.65
CA HIS A 539 -7.18 36.47 -20.97
C HIS A 539 -6.56 36.73 -22.35
N ASN A 540 -6.32 35.73 -23.21
CA ASN A 540 -5.61 35.93 -24.49
C ASN A 540 -6.25 35.20 -25.70
N GLY A 541 -7.48 35.57 -26.10
CA GLY A 541 -7.96 35.25 -27.46
C GLY A 541 -9.48 35.35 -27.67
N PRO A 542 -9.94 35.75 -28.87
CA PRO A 542 -11.37 35.79 -29.21
C PRO A 542 -11.83 34.39 -29.63
N GLN A 543 -12.33 33.59 -28.70
CA GLN A 543 -13.09 32.37 -29.02
C GLN A 543 -14.51 32.47 -28.46
N ARG A 544 -15.50 31.96 -29.20
CA ARG A 544 -16.95 32.14 -28.94
C ARG A 544 -17.42 31.41 -27.68
N LEU A 545 -18.13 32.11 -26.80
CA LEU A 545 -18.69 31.64 -25.52
C LEU A 545 -19.48 30.30 -25.60
N ALA A 546 -20.11 29.96 -26.72
CA ALA A 546 -20.88 28.71 -26.88
C ALA A 546 -20.01 27.43 -26.90
N ASP A 547 -18.78 27.50 -27.43
CA ASP A 547 -17.83 26.38 -27.40
C ASP A 547 -17.19 26.15 -26.02
N HIS A 548 -17.35 27.12 -25.11
CA HIS A 548 -16.72 27.12 -23.79
C HIS A 548 -17.48 26.25 -22.79
N GLY A 549 -18.82 26.26 -22.81
CA GLY A 549 -19.66 25.48 -21.90
C GLY A 549 -19.47 23.97 -22.08
N ALA A 550 -19.52 23.48 -23.33
CA ALA A 550 -19.35 22.05 -23.63
C ALA A 550 -17.93 21.54 -23.34
N ARG A 551 -16.88 22.35 -23.57
CA ARG A 551 -15.49 21.99 -23.25
C ARG A 551 -15.25 21.95 -21.74
N TRP A 552 -15.75 22.93 -21.00
CA TRP A 552 -15.62 22.99 -19.53
C TRP A 552 -16.40 21.85 -18.86
N LEU A 553 -17.61 21.54 -19.34
CA LEU A 553 -18.42 20.42 -18.87
C LEU A 553 -17.76 19.06 -19.16
N ARG A 554 -17.18 18.88 -20.36
CA ARG A 554 -16.40 17.66 -20.73
C ARG A 554 -15.14 17.46 -19.89
N LEU A 555 -14.60 18.51 -19.29
CA LEU A 555 -13.33 18.52 -18.55
C LEU A 555 -13.51 18.51 -17.02
N ILE A 556 -14.60 19.09 -16.49
CA ILE A 556 -14.93 18.99 -15.06
C ILE A 556 -15.68 17.70 -14.74
N ALA A 557 -16.46 17.17 -15.69
CA ALA A 557 -17.22 15.93 -15.50
C ALA A 557 -16.35 14.74 -15.07
N PRO A 558 -15.16 14.47 -15.64
CA PRO A 558 -14.35 13.34 -15.18
C PRO A 558 -13.66 13.61 -13.83
N ALA A 559 -13.43 14.87 -13.43
CA ALA A 559 -12.95 15.21 -12.08
C ALA A 559 -14.06 15.08 -11.02
N LEU A 560 -15.28 15.50 -11.34
CA LEU A 560 -16.46 15.29 -10.50
C LEU A 560 -16.83 13.81 -10.41
N LEU A 561 -16.74 13.08 -11.52
CA LEU A 561 -16.91 11.63 -11.56
C LEU A 561 -15.83 10.93 -10.73
N PHE A 562 -14.61 11.45 -10.73
CA PHE A 562 -13.53 10.98 -9.85
C PHE A 562 -13.86 11.17 -8.39
N LEU A 563 -14.29 12.38 -8.01
CA LEU A 563 -14.66 12.71 -6.64
C LEU A 563 -15.85 11.88 -6.18
N ALA A 564 -16.82 11.66 -7.08
CA ALA A 564 -18.00 10.84 -6.82
C ALA A 564 -17.66 9.37 -6.65
N LEU A 565 -16.86 8.79 -7.55
CA LEU A 565 -16.47 7.37 -7.48
C LEU A 565 -15.47 7.10 -6.36
N LEU A 566 -14.58 8.05 -6.07
CA LEU A 566 -13.70 7.98 -4.92
C LEU A 566 -14.53 8.08 -3.63
N GLY A 567 -15.45 9.04 -3.52
CA GLY A 567 -16.38 9.10 -2.39
C GLY A 567 -17.20 7.82 -2.21
N LEU A 568 -17.73 7.27 -3.30
CA LEU A 568 -18.54 6.05 -3.29
C LEU A 568 -17.72 4.81 -2.88
N ALA A 569 -16.55 4.60 -3.47
CA ALA A 569 -15.68 3.46 -3.16
C ALA A 569 -15.23 3.46 -1.69
N LEU A 570 -15.13 4.63 -1.06
CA LEU A 570 -14.59 4.77 0.29
C LEU A 570 -15.64 4.70 1.38
N VAL A 571 -16.85 5.18 1.08
CA VAL A 571 -18.03 4.93 1.91
C VAL A 571 -18.43 3.45 1.87
N GLN A 572 -18.24 2.77 0.73
CA GLN A 572 -18.50 1.34 0.61
C GLN A 572 -17.50 0.46 1.40
N VAL A 573 -16.29 0.97 1.64
CA VAL A 573 -15.19 0.26 2.33
C VAL A 573 -15.02 0.73 3.79
N ASP A 574 -15.97 1.51 4.33
CA ASP A 574 -15.94 2.04 5.71
C ASP A 574 -14.61 2.78 6.06
N ASP A 575 -13.99 3.48 5.10
CA ASP A 575 -12.75 4.26 5.30
C ASP A 575 -12.92 5.74 4.95
N PHE A 576 -12.83 6.61 5.98
CA PHE A 576 -12.93 8.06 5.83
C PHE A 576 -11.61 8.73 5.43
N SER A 577 -10.50 8.02 5.52
CA SER A 577 -9.17 8.57 5.30
C SER A 577 -8.99 9.25 3.94
N PRO A 578 -9.59 8.80 2.83
CA PRO A 578 -9.32 9.45 1.56
C PRO A 578 -10.29 10.60 1.24
N LEU A 579 -11.38 10.77 2.02
CA LEU A 579 -12.09 12.06 2.05
C LEU A 579 -11.19 13.16 2.62
N ILE A 580 -10.41 12.84 3.65
CA ILE A 580 -9.41 13.78 4.20
C ILE A 580 -8.30 14.03 3.17
N LEU A 581 -7.81 12.98 2.49
CA LEU A 581 -6.84 13.16 1.40
C LEU A 581 -7.38 14.07 0.29
N LEU A 582 -8.64 13.89 -0.11
CA LEU A 582 -9.31 14.74 -1.09
C LEU A 582 -9.48 16.19 -0.60
N LEU A 583 -9.78 16.39 0.67
CA LEU A 583 -9.88 17.72 1.28
C LEU A 583 -8.52 18.43 1.27
N VAL A 584 -7.45 17.75 1.71
CA VAL A 584 -6.09 18.31 1.68
C VAL A 584 -5.65 18.58 0.24
N TRP A 585 -5.90 17.65 -0.67
CA TRP A 585 -5.58 17.80 -2.09
C TRP A 585 -6.33 18.98 -2.74
N SER A 586 -7.65 19.08 -2.53
CA SER A 586 -8.47 20.17 -3.09
C SER A 586 -8.07 21.53 -2.52
N THR A 587 -7.75 21.60 -1.22
CA THR A 587 -7.20 22.81 -0.59
C THR A 587 -5.85 23.19 -1.20
N GLY A 588 -4.94 22.22 -1.39
CA GLY A 588 -3.64 22.44 -2.02
C GLY A 588 -3.74 22.92 -3.47
N MET A 589 -4.63 22.31 -4.26
CA MET A 589 -4.93 22.72 -5.63
C MET A 589 -5.59 24.10 -5.69
N GLY A 590 -6.51 24.38 -4.78
CA GLY A 590 -7.18 25.68 -4.62
C GLY A 590 -6.19 26.78 -4.25
N LEU A 591 -5.25 26.51 -3.33
CA LEU A 591 -4.20 27.45 -2.95
C LEU A 591 -3.23 27.69 -4.12
N ALA A 592 -2.83 26.63 -4.82
CA ALA A 592 -1.99 26.76 -6.02
C ALA A 592 -2.66 27.63 -7.09
N TYR A 593 -3.98 27.47 -7.28
CA TYR A 593 -4.79 28.32 -8.16
C TYR A 593 -4.84 29.77 -7.64
N ALA A 594 -5.14 29.97 -6.35
CA ALA A 594 -5.24 31.30 -5.77
C ALA A 594 -3.93 32.09 -5.91
N VAL A 595 -2.79 31.44 -5.64
CA VAL A 595 -1.45 32.02 -5.82
C VAL A 595 -1.18 32.35 -7.28
N ALA A 596 -1.43 31.42 -8.20
CA ALA A 596 -1.20 31.64 -9.63
C ALA A 596 -2.10 32.76 -10.20
N ALA A 597 -3.32 32.91 -9.68
CA ALA A 597 -4.29 33.94 -10.06
C ALA A 597 -4.10 35.26 -9.30
N ARG A 598 -3.15 35.32 -8.36
CA ARG A 598 -2.98 36.44 -7.41
C ARG A 598 -4.25 36.78 -6.62
N ASN A 599 -5.13 35.79 -6.42
CA ASN A 599 -6.37 35.91 -5.66
C ASN A 599 -6.06 35.77 -4.15
N ARG A 600 -5.59 36.86 -3.55
CA ARG A 600 -5.27 36.94 -2.11
C ARG A 600 -6.44 36.59 -1.18
N PRO A 601 -7.69 37.03 -1.39
CA PRO A 601 -8.77 36.68 -0.47
C PRO A 601 -9.08 35.18 -0.50
N LEU A 602 -9.06 34.53 -1.67
CA LEU A 602 -9.22 33.08 -1.74
C LEU A 602 -8.08 32.34 -1.02
N ALA A 603 -6.83 32.78 -1.18
CA ALA A 603 -5.70 32.19 -0.48
C ALA A 603 -5.83 32.36 1.06
N ALA A 604 -6.22 33.55 1.52
CA ALA A 604 -6.45 33.82 2.94
C ALA A 604 -7.60 32.98 3.51
N PHE A 605 -8.71 32.82 2.76
CA PHE A 605 -9.82 31.97 3.15
C PHE A 605 -9.41 30.50 3.29
N LEU A 606 -8.67 29.96 2.32
CA LEU A 606 -8.21 28.56 2.36
C LEU A 606 -7.21 28.32 3.51
N LEU A 607 -6.26 29.23 3.72
CA LEU A 607 -5.30 29.13 4.83
C LEU A 607 -6.00 29.29 6.19
N GLY A 608 -6.92 30.26 6.30
CA GLY A 608 -7.73 30.45 7.51
C GLY A 608 -8.59 29.23 7.82
N GLY A 609 -9.25 28.65 6.81
CA GLY A 609 -10.02 27.42 6.96
C GLY A 609 -9.17 26.23 7.40
N ALA A 610 -7.97 26.07 6.84
CA ALA A 610 -7.03 25.03 7.25
C ALA A 610 -6.54 25.21 8.71
N MET A 611 -6.25 26.46 9.12
CA MET A 611 -5.88 26.77 10.50
C MET A 611 -7.03 26.55 11.47
N LEU A 612 -8.26 26.92 11.09
CA LEU A 612 -9.47 26.66 11.88
C LEU A 612 -9.73 25.16 12.03
N ALA A 613 -9.55 24.37 10.98
CA ALA A 613 -9.68 22.91 11.05
C ALA A 613 -8.64 22.30 12.00
N ALA A 614 -7.38 22.73 11.90
CA ALA A 614 -6.32 22.29 12.83
C ALA A 614 -6.63 22.70 14.28
N GLY A 615 -7.08 23.94 14.50
CA GLY A 615 -7.53 24.44 15.79
C GLY A 615 -8.72 23.65 16.35
N GLY A 616 -9.67 23.26 15.50
CA GLY A 616 -10.81 22.42 15.87
C GLY A 616 -10.39 21.02 16.32
N VAL A 617 -9.43 20.39 15.63
CA VAL A 617 -8.87 19.09 16.05
C VAL A 617 -8.16 19.20 17.40
N ILE A 618 -7.35 20.25 17.60
CA ILE A 618 -6.68 20.51 18.89
C ILE A 618 -7.71 20.74 19.99
N TYR A 619 -8.73 21.57 19.73
CA TYR A 619 -9.80 21.84 20.67
C TYR A 619 -10.54 20.57 21.07
N LEU A 620 -10.96 19.74 20.10
CA LEU A 620 -11.62 18.46 20.37
C LEU A 620 -10.76 17.52 21.22
N ARG A 621 -9.44 17.51 20.99
CA ARG A 621 -8.51 16.70 21.77
C ARG A 621 -8.35 17.19 23.21
N LEU A 622 -8.41 18.51 23.43
CA LEU A 622 -8.23 19.12 24.76
C LEU A 622 -9.53 19.15 25.57
N ALA A 623 -10.66 19.40 24.93
CA ALA A 623 -11.96 19.60 25.59
C ALA A 623 -12.69 18.29 25.96
N GLY A 624 -12.26 17.15 25.40
CA GLY A 624 -13.05 15.92 25.47
C GLY A 624 -14.34 16.01 24.64
N THR A 625 -15.10 14.92 24.56
CA THR A 625 -16.21 14.81 23.60
C THR A 625 -17.52 14.29 24.21
N ASP A 626 -17.73 14.45 25.51
CA ASP A 626 -18.97 14.00 26.17
C ASP A 626 -20.22 14.60 25.51
N ASP A 627 -20.11 15.82 24.97
CA ASP A 627 -21.19 16.47 24.22
C ASP A 627 -21.31 16.00 22.75
N LEU A 628 -20.22 15.58 22.11
CA LEU A 628 -20.25 15.00 20.74
C LEU A 628 -20.92 13.61 20.75
N ILE A 629 -20.71 12.86 21.84
CA ILE A 629 -21.37 11.57 22.12
C ILE A 629 -22.89 11.78 22.28
N ARG A 630 -23.31 12.87 22.95
CA ARG A 630 -24.74 13.24 23.11
C ARG A 630 -25.41 13.65 21.80
N TRP A 631 -24.66 14.13 20.81
CA TRP A 631 -25.20 14.59 19.52
C TRP A 631 -25.36 13.47 18.48
N GLY A 632 -25.11 12.21 18.86
CA GLY A 632 -25.40 11.05 18.02
C GLY A 632 -24.44 10.84 16.85
N PHE A 633 -23.20 11.37 16.92
CA PHE A 633 -22.15 11.08 15.93
C PHE A 633 -21.56 9.68 16.19
N TYR A 634 -22.30 8.63 15.82
CA TYR A 634 -21.92 7.23 15.97
C TYR A 634 -20.88 6.78 14.92
N ALA A 635 -19.62 7.14 15.13
CA ALA A 635 -18.50 6.54 14.40
C ALA A 635 -17.55 5.86 15.40
N ASP A 636 -17.69 4.54 15.57
CA ASP A 636 -16.95 3.71 16.54
C ASP A 636 -15.43 3.98 16.56
N ARG A 637 -14.83 4.31 15.40
CA ARG A 637 -13.39 4.64 15.30
C ARG A 637 -13.00 5.93 16.02
N PHE A 638 -13.88 6.93 16.07
CA PHE A 638 -13.60 8.17 16.81
C PHE A 638 -13.69 7.94 18.31
N LEU A 639 -14.66 7.16 18.79
CA LEU A 639 -14.77 6.80 20.23
C LEU A 639 -13.55 6.01 20.69
N VAL A 640 -13.15 5.00 19.92
CA VAL A 640 -11.93 4.22 20.17
C VAL A 640 -10.67 5.09 20.14
N TRP A 641 -10.60 6.08 19.25
CA TRP A 641 -9.48 7.01 19.19
C TRP A 641 -9.42 7.97 20.40
N LEU A 642 -10.58 8.46 20.84
CA LEU A 642 -10.69 9.40 21.96
C LEU A 642 -10.43 8.71 23.31
N ASN A 643 -10.94 7.49 23.48
CA ASN A 643 -10.72 6.70 24.70
C ASN A 643 -10.36 5.23 24.38
N PRO A 644 -9.13 4.95 23.91
CA PRO A 644 -8.73 3.60 23.50
C PRO A 644 -8.69 2.59 24.65
N ALA A 645 -8.57 3.05 25.90
CA ALA A 645 -8.51 2.18 27.08
C ALA A 645 -9.87 1.55 27.41
N GLU A 646 -10.98 2.26 27.16
CA GLU A 646 -12.35 1.75 27.34
C GLU A 646 -12.77 0.77 26.23
N HIS A 647 -11.93 0.64 25.20
CA HIS A 647 -12.17 -0.23 24.06
C HIS A 647 -11.02 -1.24 23.89
N PRO A 648 -10.86 -2.22 24.79
CA PRO A 648 -9.65 -3.04 24.90
C PRO A 648 -9.33 -3.88 23.66
N HIS A 649 -10.34 -4.28 22.87
CA HIS A 649 -10.13 -5.09 21.65
C HIS A 649 -9.88 -4.24 20.39
N THR A 650 -10.46 -3.05 20.30
CA THR A 650 -10.37 -2.19 19.10
C THR A 650 -9.34 -1.05 19.26
N GLY A 651 -9.08 -0.61 20.49
CA GLY A 651 -8.08 0.42 20.84
C GLY A 651 -6.67 -0.13 21.07
N GLN A 652 -6.50 -1.45 21.14
CA GLN A 652 -5.21 -2.11 21.40
C GLN A 652 -4.12 -1.66 20.43
N GLN A 653 -4.44 -1.51 19.14
CA GLN A 653 -3.48 -1.11 18.12
C GLN A 653 -2.91 0.28 18.41
N LEU A 654 -3.75 1.24 18.83
CA LEU A 654 -3.33 2.60 19.19
C LEU A 654 -2.47 2.59 20.46
N LEU A 655 -2.85 1.81 21.47
CA LEU A 655 -2.11 1.68 22.73
C LEU A 655 -0.73 1.06 22.53
N LEU A 656 -0.61 0.01 21.71
CA LEU A 656 0.66 -0.62 21.39
C LEU A 656 1.56 0.34 20.58
N GLY A 657 1.00 1.10 19.63
CA GLY A 657 1.73 2.13 18.89
C GLY A 657 2.28 3.23 19.81
N ALA A 658 1.43 3.78 20.69
CA ALA A 658 1.83 4.80 21.65
C ALA A 658 2.93 4.30 22.61
N ARG A 659 2.79 3.07 23.11
CA ARG A 659 3.81 2.44 23.95
C ARG A 659 5.14 2.28 23.22
N ALA A 660 5.12 1.80 21.99
CA ALA A 660 6.33 1.62 21.20
C ALA A 660 7.06 2.95 20.94
N ILE A 661 6.32 4.04 20.70
CA ILE A 661 6.89 5.39 20.60
C ILE A 661 7.53 5.81 21.93
N GLY A 662 6.83 5.60 23.05
CA GLY A 662 7.36 5.87 24.39
C GLY A 662 8.66 5.12 24.68
N ASP A 663 8.69 3.82 24.38
CA ASP A 663 9.86 2.94 24.56
C ASP A 663 11.05 3.38 23.68
N GLY A 664 10.81 4.06 22.55
CA GLY A 664 11.85 4.58 21.66
C GLY A 664 12.59 5.79 22.19
N GLY A 665 11.99 6.60 23.07
CA GLY A 665 12.62 7.82 23.60
C GLY A 665 13.24 8.74 22.54
N TRP A 666 14.33 9.43 22.89
CA TRP A 666 15.03 10.35 21.97
C TRP A 666 15.90 9.65 20.93
N PHE A 667 16.55 8.56 21.32
CA PHE A 667 17.61 7.92 20.55
C PHE A 667 17.28 6.46 20.15
N GLY A 668 16.02 6.06 20.19
CA GLY A 668 15.59 4.69 19.90
C GLY A 668 15.67 3.79 21.13
N ALA A 669 15.02 2.64 21.05
CA ALA A 669 14.98 1.64 22.12
C ALA A 669 16.36 1.08 22.49
N ASP A 670 17.36 1.25 21.62
CA ASP A 670 18.76 0.88 21.88
C ASP A 670 19.64 2.05 22.32
N HIS A 671 19.03 3.23 22.47
CA HIS A 671 19.67 4.51 22.78
C HIS A 671 20.80 4.92 21.81
N TRP A 672 20.81 4.37 20.59
CA TRP A 672 21.81 4.66 19.55
C TRP A 672 21.20 4.63 18.14
N LEU A 673 20.06 5.30 17.95
CA LEU A 673 19.35 5.45 16.68
C LEU A 673 19.15 4.11 15.94
N GLY A 674 18.98 3.00 16.66
CA GLY A 674 18.81 1.67 16.08
C GLY A 674 20.10 0.98 15.62
N LEU A 675 21.27 1.62 15.71
CA LEU A 675 22.52 1.03 15.18
C LEU A 675 23.05 -0.14 16.01
N ARG A 676 22.81 -0.17 17.33
CA ARG A 676 23.26 -1.30 18.17
C ARG A 676 22.45 -2.55 17.85
N THR A 677 21.16 -2.36 17.65
CA THR A 677 20.20 -3.42 17.39
C THR A 677 20.00 -3.71 15.90
N LEU A 678 20.64 -2.96 15.00
CA LEU A 678 20.58 -3.14 13.54
C LEU A 678 20.74 -4.61 13.12
N GLY A 679 19.76 -5.13 12.38
CA GLY A 679 19.69 -6.53 11.94
C GLY A 679 19.25 -7.54 13.01
N GLN A 680 19.05 -7.13 14.26
CA GLN A 680 18.57 -7.97 15.36
C GLN A 680 17.04 -8.01 15.45
N VAL A 681 16.54 -8.89 16.32
CA VAL A 681 15.11 -9.03 16.66
C VAL A 681 14.55 -7.68 17.13
N ALA A 682 13.35 -7.32 16.67
CA ALA A 682 12.73 -6.03 16.96
C ALA A 682 11.83 -6.04 18.22
N GLY A 683 11.65 -7.18 18.87
CA GLY A 683 10.88 -7.28 20.13
C GLY A 683 9.38 -7.13 19.92
N GLU A 684 8.70 -6.53 20.91
CA GLU A 684 7.22 -6.45 20.96
C GLU A 684 6.63 -5.47 19.94
N VAL A 685 7.41 -4.52 19.39
CA VAL A 685 6.92 -3.54 18.41
C VAL A 685 6.37 -4.18 17.14
N VAL A 686 6.89 -5.35 16.75
CA VAL A 686 6.42 -6.10 15.57
C VAL A 686 5.01 -6.66 15.77
N ARG A 687 4.54 -6.75 17.02
CA ARG A 687 3.19 -7.22 17.35
C ARG A 687 2.12 -6.17 17.15
N ILE A 688 2.47 -4.91 16.86
CA ILE A 688 1.50 -3.89 16.50
C ILE A 688 0.77 -4.35 15.22
N PRO A 689 -0.57 -4.48 15.23
CA PRO A 689 -1.31 -4.82 14.03
C PRO A 689 -1.01 -3.82 12.90
N ALA A 690 -0.80 -4.34 11.69
CA ALA A 690 -0.44 -3.54 10.50
C ALA A 690 0.79 -2.61 10.67
N VAL A 691 1.77 -3.01 11.50
CA VAL A 691 3.01 -2.25 11.73
C VAL A 691 3.81 -1.96 10.45
N GLN A 692 3.75 -2.84 9.45
CA GLN A 692 4.43 -2.63 8.18
C GLN A 692 3.79 -1.53 7.31
N ASP A 693 2.52 -1.20 7.58
CA ASP A 693 1.73 -0.25 6.81
C ASP A 693 1.35 0.97 7.67
N ASP A 694 0.22 0.93 8.36
CA ASP A 694 -0.35 2.06 9.09
C ASP A 694 0.53 2.54 10.25
N PHE A 695 1.20 1.59 10.94
CA PHE A 695 2.01 1.88 12.12
C PHE A 695 3.54 1.86 11.86
N ALA A 696 3.94 2.02 10.60
CA ALA A 696 5.36 2.05 10.22
C ALA A 696 6.13 3.19 10.91
N ALA A 697 5.47 4.33 11.17
CA ALA A 697 6.09 5.44 11.88
C ALA A 697 6.34 5.11 13.36
N SER A 698 5.43 4.39 14.01
CA SER A 698 5.61 3.91 15.40
C SER A 698 6.78 2.93 15.49
N PHE A 699 6.91 2.01 14.52
CA PHE A 699 8.09 1.15 14.41
C PHE A 699 9.38 1.96 14.25
N PHE A 700 9.37 2.92 13.33
CA PHE A 700 10.54 3.77 13.06
C PHE A 700 10.95 4.61 14.28
N LEU A 701 10.00 5.17 15.01
CA LEU A 701 10.25 5.92 16.25
C LEU A 701 10.73 5.02 17.39
N ASN A 702 10.15 3.82 17.54
CA ASN A 702 10.67 2.85 18.50
C ASN A 702 12.13 2.51 18.21
N ARG A 703 12.45 2.32 16.92
CA ARG A 703 13.76 1.89 16.48
C ARG A 703 14.82 2.98 16.53
N HIS A 704 14.53 4.16 16.00
CA HIS A 704 15.49 5.24 15.80
C HIS A 704 15.26 6.45 16.71
N GLY A 705 14.21 6.43 17.53
CA GLY A 705 13.87 7.51 18.46
C GLY A 705 13.31 8.76 17.79
N LEU A 706 12.98 9.73 18.63
CA LEU A 706 12.49 11.04 18.20
C LEU A 706 13.49 11.76 17.27
N LEU A 707 14.80 11.68 17.53
CA LEU A 707 15.80 12.31 16.66
C LEU A 707 15.76 11.72 15.25
N GLY A 708 15.65 10.39 15.11
CA GLY A 708 15.44 9.74 13.83
C GLY A 708 14.16 10.24 13.15
N GLY A 709 13.06 10.34 13.91
CA GLY A 709 11.79 10.90 13.42
C GLY A 709 11.91 12.34 12.91
N LEU A 710 12.62 13.21 13.63
CA LEU A 710 12.88 14.60 13.24
C LEU A 710 13.73 14.69 11.97
N LEU A 711 14.75 13.83 11.83
CA LEU A 711 15.55 13.75 10.60
C LEU A 711 14.68 13.30 9.42
N LEU A 712 13.83 12.29 9.62
CA LEU A 712 12.88 11.85 8.59
C LEU A 712 11.92 12.98 8.18
N TRP A 713 11.36 13.71 9.15
CA TRP A 713 10.55 14.91 8.89
C TRP A 713 11.30 15.97 8.09
N ALA A 714 12.56 16.24 8.42
CA ALA A 714 13.36 17.21 7.69
C ALA A 714 13.52 16.82 6.22
N VAL A 715 13.77 15.54 5.92
CA VAL A 715 13.88 15.04 4.55
C VAL A 715 12.52 15.04 3.83
N GLN A 716 11.43 14.68 4.53
CA GLN A 716 10.05 14.75 4.00
C GLN A 716 9.64 16.20 3.67
N ALA A 717 9.95 17.15 4.55
CA ALA A 717 9.72 18.56 4.30
C ALA A 717 10.56 19.07 3.12
N ALA A 718 11.85 18.71 3.07
CA ALA A 718 12.72 19.06 1.96
C ALA A 718 12.23 18.47 0.62
N PHE A 719 11.62 17.28 0.63
CA PHE A 719 10.96 16.70 -0.54
C PHE A 719 9.78 17.54 -1.03
N LEU A 720 8.85 17.90 -0.14
CA LEU A 720 7.71 18.75 -0.49
C LEU A 720 8.15 20.14 -0.98
N ILE A 721 9.14 20.73 -0.32
CA ILE A 721 9.77 21.99 -0.75
C ILE A 721 10.39 21.81 -2.14
N GLY A 722 11.07 20.69 -2.39
CA GLY A 722 11.63 20.34 -3.69
C GLY A 722 10.57 20.31 -4.79
N LEU A 723 9.42 19.68 -4.55
CA LEU A 723 8.29 19.64 -5.49
C LEU A 723 7.74 21.04 -5.75
N LEU A 724 7.54 21.84 -4.71
CA LEU A 724 7.10 23.24 -4.82
C LEU A 724 8.10 24.09 -5.60
N LEU A 725 9.40 23.94 -5.37
CA LEU A 725 10.43 24.64 -6.13
C LEU A 725 10.42 24.26 -7.61
N CYS A 726 10.21 22.98 -7.93
CA CYS A 726 10.02 22.52 -9.32
C CYS A 726 8.74 23.10 -9.93
N ALA A 727 7.64 23.13 -9.18
CA ALA A 727 6.38 23.72 -9.61
C ALA A 727 6.53 25.23 -9.90
N LEU A 728 7.17 25.98 -8.99
CA LEU A 728 7.42 27.42 -9.15
C LEU A 728 8.30 27.72 -10.37
N ARG A 729 9.30 26.89 -10.67
CA ARG A 729 10.09 27.01 -11.90
C ARG A 729 9.21 26.80 -13.14
N ALA A 730 8.38 25.76 -13.13
CA ALA A 730 7.45 25.48 -14.23
C ALA A 730 6.44 26.63 -14.44
N TYR A 731 5.94 27.22 -13.36
CA TYR A 731 5.07 28.41 -13.41
C TYR A 731 5.79 29.60 -14.04
N ARG A 732 7.03 29.92 -13.60
CA ARG A 732 7.82 31.02 -14.16
C ARG A 732 8.12 30.82 -15.65
N HIS A 733 8.48 29.60 -16.05
CA HIS A 733 8.69 29.27 -17.46
C HIS A 733 7.40 29.41 -18.27
N GLY A 734 6.26 28.95 -17.74
CA GLY A 734 4.96 29.11 -18.37
C GLY A 734 4.53 30.57 -18.50
N ALA A 735 4.81 31.40 -17.50
CA ALA A 735 4.48 32.82 -17.51
C ALA A 735 5.36 33.64 -18.47
N ALA A 736 6.62 33.23 -18.66
CA ALA A 736 7.54 33.88 -19.60
C ALA A 736 7.41 33.39 -21.04
N ALA A 737 6.67 32.30 -21.27
CA ALA A 737 6.52 31.69 -22.59
C ALA A 737 5.67 32.56 -23.52
N ARG A 738 6.19 32.81 -24.73
CA ARG A 738 5.49 33.56 -25.79
C ARG A 738 4.47 32.69 -26.55
N ASN A 739 4.72 31.38 -26.59
CA ASN A 739 3.88 30.43 -27.31
C ASN A 739 2.82 29.82 -26.37
N PHE A 740 1.56 29.81 -26.81
CA PHE A 740 0.43 29.26 -26.04
C PHE A 740 0.72 27.85 -25.51
N ARG A 741 1.28 26.96 -26.34
CA ARG A 741 1.58 25.58 -25.96
C ARG A 741 2.58 25.49 -24.81
N GLN A 742 3.66 26.28 -24.86
CA GLN A 742 4.69 26.32 -23.82
C GLN A 742 4.14 26.92 -22.52
N ALA A 743 3.31 27.97 -22.63
CA ALA A 743 2.62 28.56 -21.49
C ALA A 743 1.64 27.59 -20.82
N TRP A 744 0.87 26.83 -21.61
CA TRP A 744 -0.01 25.77 -21.11
C TRP A 744 0.79 24.66 -20.43
N LEU A 745 1.87 24.18 -21.04
CA LEU A 745 2.69 23.08 -20.50
C LEU A 745 3.36 23.47 -19.16
N GLY A 746 3.86 24.69 -19.04
CA GLY A 746 4.40 25.20 -17.77
C GLY A 746 3.35 25.27 -16.66
N ARG A 747 2.12 25.70 -16.99
CA ARG A 747 0.98 25.72 -16.04
C ARG A 747 0.52 24.31 -15.66
N PHE A 748 0.44 23.40 -16.62
CA PHE A 748 0.10 22.00 -16.38
C PHE A 748 1.08 21.36 -15.38
N ARG A 749 2.40 21.52 -15.61
CA ARG A 749 3.44 21.04 -14.70
C ARG A 749 3.33 21.64 -13.31
N TYR A 750 3.08 22.95 -13.22
CA TYR A 750 2.87 23.63 -11.94
C TYR A 750 1.72 22.99 -11.15
N PHE A 751 0.54 22.86 -11.75
CA PHE A 751 -0.61 22.28 -11.05
C PHE A 751 -0.45 20.80 -10.74
N ALA A 752 0.14 20.02 -11.65
CA ALA A 752 0.36 18.59 -11.44
C ALA A 752 1.35 18.34 -10.28
N LEU A 753 2.42 19.12 -10.18
CA LEU A 753 3.39 19.02 -9.08
C LEU A 753 2.78 19.49 -7.75
N CYS A 754 1.98 20.57 -7.75
CA CYS A 754 1.27 21.01 -6.55
C CYS A 754 0.25 19.97 -6.07
N GLY A 755 -0.54 19.38 -6.98
CA GLY A 755 -1.51 18.34 -6.62
C GLY A 755 -0.85 17.05 -6.14
N GLY A 756 0.22 16.61 -6.81
CA GLY A 756 1.00 15.45 -6.36
C GLY A 756 1.63 15.69 -4.98
N GLY A 757 2.20 16.88 -4.76
CA GLY A 757 2.74 17.29 -3.47
C GLY A 757 1.66 17.37 -2.37
N ALA A 758 0.45 17.83 -2.70
CA ALA A 758 -0.67 17.89 -1.75
C ALA A 758 -1.15 16.50 -1.32
N PHE A 759 -1.19 15.52 -2.24
CA PHE A 759 -1.48 14.13 -1.88
C PHE A 759 -0.39 13.53 -0.97
N VAL A 760 0.90 13.71 -1.31
CA VAL A 760 2.00 13.27 -0.45
C VAL A 760 1.90 13.90 0.95
N LEU A 761 1.62 15.21 1.02
CA LEU A 761 1.39 15.90 2.29
C LEU A 761 0.21 15.29 3.06
N GLY A 762 -0.90 14.99 2.38
CA GLY A 762 -2.05 14.31 2.99
C GLY A 762 -1.67 12.95 3.59
N HIS A 763 -0.89 12.14 2.88
CA HIS A 763 -0.39 10.86 3.40
C HIS A 763 0.53 11.04 4.62
N PHE A 764 1.43 12.03 4.59
CA PHE A 764 2.26 12.36 5.77
C PHE A 764 1.40 12.79 6.95
N LEU A 765 0.43 13.69 6.76
CA LEU A 765 -0.45 14.18 7.81
C LEU A 765 -1.28 13.04 8.43
N LEU A 766 -1.87 12.17 7.60
CA LEU A 766 -2.70 11.07 8.09
C LEU A 766 -1.88 10.00 8.79
N SER A 767 -0.73 9.61 8.23
CA SER A 767 0.10 8.56 8.82
C SER A 767 0.75 9.03 10.13
N TRP A 768 1.39 10.20 10.15
CA TRP A 768 1.93 10.77 11.39
C TRP A 768 0.83 11.08 12.39
N GLY A 769 -0.31 11.60 11.93
CA GLY A 769 -1.44 11.88 12.79
C GLY A 769 -2.02 10.63 13.43
N THR A 770 -2.11 9.51 12.71
CA THR A 770 -2.53 8.22 13.26
C THR A 770 -1.55 7.71 14.32
N ASN A 771 -0.25 7.71 14.01
CA ASN A 771 0.79 7.17 14.91
C ASN A 771 0.97 8.03 16.18
N LEU A 772 0.79 9.35 16.07
CA LEU A 772 0.86 10.28 17.22
C LEU A 772 -0.49 10.47 17.94
N ALA A 773 -1.48 9.64 17.59
CA ALA A 773 -2.84 9.70 18.12
C ALA A 773 -3.52 11.09 17.98
N ILE A 774 -3.17 11.85 16.93
CA ILE A 774 -3.80 13.12 16.53
C ILE A 774 -5.07 12.85 15.69
N PHE A 775 -5.09 11.77 14.91
CA PHE A 775 -6.25 11.32 14.16
C PHE A 775 -6.61 9.88 14.56
N PRO A 776 -7.86 9.45 14.36
CA PRO A 776 -8.24 8.05 14.48
C PRO A 776 -7.40 7.16 13.57
N ILE A 777 -7.41 5.86 13.83
CA ILE A 777 -6.75 4.89 12.96
C ILE A 777 -7.35 4.96 11.55
N MET A 778 -6.53 5.41 10.61
CA MET A 778 -6.84 5.57 9.19
C MET A 778 -5.89 4.68 8.40
N GLY A 779 -6.42 3.81 7.53
CA GLY A 779 -5.67 2.78 6.79
C GLY A 779 -4.83 3.32 5.63
N GLN A 780 -3.99 4.34 5.87
CA GLN A 780 -3.18 4.98 4.83
C GLN A 780 -1.69 4.71 5.04
N PRO A 781 -1.00 4.13 4.04
CA PRO A 781 0.42 3.87 4.13
C PRO A 781 1.20 5.20 4.17
N MET A 782 2.27 5.20 4.97
CA MET A 782 3.22 6.30 5.01
C MET A 782 4.05 6.31 3.73
N SER A 783 3.92 7.37 2.92
CA SER A 783 4.73 7.54 1.72
C SER A 783 6.22 7.40 2.05
N PHE A 784 6.92 6.61 1.25
CA PHE A 784 8.35 6.29 1.37
C PHE A 784 8.80 5.43 2.57
N LEU A 785 7.95 5.12 3.55
CA LEU A 785 8.35 4.30 4.70
C LEU A 785 7.64 2.94 4.73
N SER A 786 6.31 2.94 4.60
CA SER A 786 5.45 1.75 4.70
C SER A 786 5.58 0.79 3.51
N ALA A 787 5.16 -0.46 3.71
CA ALA A 787 5.14 -1.52 2.70
C ALA A 787 4.00 -1.41 1.66
N GLY A 788 3.68 -0.17 1.23
CA GLY A 788 2.64 0.14 0.25
C GLY A 788 3.10 -0.01 -1.21
N GLY A 789 3.29 -1.26 -1.68
CA GLY A 789 3.82 -1.52 -3.02
C GLY A 789 3.06 -0.85 -4.18
N SER A 790 1.73 -0.81 -4.10
CA SER A 790 0.87 -0.12 -5.09
C SER A 790 1.07 1.39 -5.05
N HIS A 791 1.17 1.99 -3.86
CA HIS A 791 1.43 3.42 -3.68
C HIS A 791 2.83 3.81 -4.21
N LEU A 792 3.83 2.96 -3.97
CA LEU A 792 5.18 3.16 -4.52
C LEU A 792 5.18 3.15 -6.06
N LEU A 793 4.63 2.09 -6.66
CA LEU A 793 4.69 1.90 -8.12
C LEU A 793 3.76 2.84 -8.90
N PHE A 794 2.52 3.04 -8.42
CA PHE A 794 1.50 3.78 -9.16
C PHE A 794 1.34 5.24 -8.73
N PHE A 795 2.05 5.71 -7.71
CA PHE A 795 1.96 7.10 -7.27
C PHE A 795 3.33 7.76 -7.08
N LEU A 796 4.20 7.23 -6.20
CA LEU A 796 5.48 7.88 -5.87
C LEU A 796 6.50 7.86 -7.03
N CYS A 797 6.76 6.70 -7.64
CA CYS A 797 7.70 6.59 -8.76
C CYS A 797 7.26 7.45 -9.97
N PRO A 798 5.98 7.46 -10.39
CA PRO A 798 5.52 8.36 -11.44
C PRO A 798 5.63 9.84 -11.08
N LEU A 799 5.31 10.24 -9.84
CA LEU A 799 5.45 11.63 -9.38
C LEU A 799 6.92 12.09 -9.42
N LEU A 800 7.85 11.24 -8.97
CA LEU A 800 9.30 11.50 -9.07
C LEU A 800 9.73 11.61 -10.54
N THR A 801 9.26 10.72 -11.41
CA THR A 801 9.57 10.74 -12.86
C THR A 801 9.10 12.07 -13.46
N PHE A 802 7.86 12.45 -13.17
CA PHE A 802 7.25 13.67 -13.67
C PHE A 802 7.99 14.92 -13.18
N SER A 803 8.43 14.93 -11.92
CA SER A 803 9.24 16.00 -11.35
C SER A 803 10.60 16.12 -12.03
N ALA A 804 11.28 14.99 -12.30
CA ALA A 804 12.53 14.95 -13.04
C ALA A 804 12.37 15.51 -14.47
N ILE A 805 11.43 14.98 -15.26
CA ILE A 805 11.13 15.46 -16.62
C ILE A 805 10.78 16.95 -16.61
N SER A 806 9.97 17.39 -15.65
CA SER A 806 9.57 18.80 -15.54
C SER A 806 10.76 19.73 -15.28
N SER A 807 11.79 19.24 -14.59
CA SER A 807 12.99 20.01 -14.24
C SER A 807 14.03 20.07 -15.35
N GLU A 808 14.05 19.07 -16.22
CA GLU A 808 14.94 18.95 -17.39
C GLU A 808 14.50 19.89 -18.54
N GLY A 809 13.27 20.43 -18.49
CA GLY A 809 12.77 21.40 -19.46
C GLY A 809 12.32 20.78 -20.80
N VAL A 810 12.18 19.46 -20.81
CA VAL A 810 11.79 18.60 -21.96
C VAL A 810 10.29 18.50 -22.04
#